data_AF-Q17F06-F1
#
_entry.id   AF-Q17F06-F1
#
_cell.length_a   1.000
_cell.length_b   1.000
_cell.length_c   1.000
_cell.angle_alpha   90.00
_cell.angle_beta   90.00
_cell.angle_gamma   90.00
#
_symmetry.space_group_name_H-M   'P 1'
#
loop_
_entity.id
_entity.type
_entity.pdbx_description
1 polymer ?
#
loop_
_entity_poly.entity_id
_entity_poly.type
_entity_poly.pdbx_seq_one_letter_code
_entity_poly.pdbx_strand_id
1 'polypeptide(L)'
;MARSNPAYVHDGDPQDLGFGHNYHEKLPSTISAESFSKQPIQNGTTKDTAPAMSVSKPNKALRDKWGKDIEFLLSCIALSVGLGNVWRFPFTALENGGGAFVIPYLIVLLLVGRPIYYLEMLIGQFSSRGAIEVYDAAPAMRGIGYGQIYSTFIVMTYYASIMGITVRYLIASFGDPLPWGECRDSWNATCIDSSLAVNSAENTTEKKISSAELFFEVEVLNETPSLDDGIGTPNWKLVVCLLVPWTCICLILIKGIKSSGKASYFLAIFPYIVMLVLLIRACTLEGANKGMLYFIKPQWDRILEAKVWYAAVTQVFFSLTVCFGNVLMYSSYNRFSNNVYRDVTIVSILDTCTSLLAELIVFGVVGHLAHALNAPDIDKVVRGGPGLAFITYPDAIAKFKFWPQFFAIAFFLMLFVLGIGSNVGMATTIMTVVRDRFPHLRAWRVALVIAVIGYSVGIIYTTPGGQYLLDFLDFYGASFVALVLAVFEMLTFAWIYGVGRICRDIEFMLGIKTGLYWRLCWGFITPTMLTAILVYHIATYKPFTFNGYVFTSGMYAFGWCVFAVGVLQLPCWAVYAVLKRKEPSWKNRILSCFRPLHHWGPEDPELNAKYHESVYKYDQTVPVGRSLLRKMVDNVFQ
;
A
#
# COMPACT_ATOMS: atom_id res chain seq x y z
N MET A 1 1.86 40.27 -54.21
CA MET A 1 1.45 41.14 -53.08
C MET A 1 2.22 40.65 -51.85
N ALA A 2 3.50 41.03 -51.66
CA ALA A 2 4.00 42.29 -51.07
C ALA A 2 3.25 42.60 -49.75
N ARG A 3 3.82 42.53 -48.53
CA ARG A 3 5.05 43.13 -47.97
C ARG A 3 5.50 42.32 -46.73
N SER A 4 6.72 41.78 -46.61
CA SER A 4 8.00 42.38 -46.15
C SER A 4 8.16 42.62 -44.62
N ASN A 5 8.85 41.67 -43.95
CA ASN A 5 9.97 41.73 -42.96
C ASN A 5 10.55 43.12 -42.54
N PRO A 6 11.53 43.26 -41.61
CA PRO A 6 11.74 42.79 -40.20
C PRO A 6 12.42 43.87 -39.28
N ALA A 7 12.83 43.45 -38.06
CA ALA A 7 14.03 43.89 -37.31
C ALA A 7 14.13 45.31 -36.69
N TYR A 8 14.52 45.36 -35.41
CA TYR A 8 15.56 46.27 -34.94
C TYR A 8 16.41 45.60 -33.84
N VAL A 9 17.70 45.45 -34.17
CA VAL A 9 18.86 45.18 -33.31
C VAL A 9 19.70 46.44 -33.36
N HIS A 10 20.39 46.79 -32.26
CA HIS A 10 21.54 47.69 -32.30
C HIS A 10 22.65 47.13 -31.40
N ASP A 11 23.77 46.73 -32.03
CA ASP A 11 25.14 46.69 -31.50
C ASP A 11 25.62 48.15 -31.24
N GLY A 12 26.58 48.53 -30.39
CA GLY A 12 27.48 47.89 -29.42
C GLY A 12 28.56 48.90 -28.91
N ASP A 13 28.86 48.88 -27.60
CA ASP A 13 30.16 49.08 -26.91
C ASP A 13 30.90 50.45 -26.80
N PRO A 14 31.88 50.66 -25.87
CA PRO A 14 32.24 49.96 -24.61
C PRO A 14 32.54 50.91 -23.39
N GLN A 15 32.91 50.32 -22.24
CA GLN A 15 33.50 50.89 -20.99
C GLN A 15 32.52 51.32 -19.88
N ASP A 16 32.33 50.45 -18.88
CA ASP A 16 32.79 50.75 -17.51
C ASP A 16 32.66 49.54 -16.56
N LEU A 17 33.73 49.35 -15.78
CA LEU A 17 33.88 48.36 -14.72
C LEU A 17 33.02 48.75 -13.50
N GLY A 18 32.25 47.82 -12.93
CA GLY A 18 31.61 48.09 -11.63
C GLY A 18 30.67 46.99 -11.14
N PHE A 19 30.99 46.44 -9.98
CA PHE A 19 30.33 45.32 -9.30
C PHE A 19 28.84 45.54 -8.95
N GLY A 20 28.05 44.48 -9.13
CA GLY A 20 26.99 44.03 -8.21
C GLY A 20 25.66 44.77 -8.22
N HIS A 21 24.56 44.09 -8.60
CA HIS A 21 23.26 44.38 -7.99
C HIS A 21 22.23 43.23 -8.10
N ASN A 22 21.58 43.02 -6.96
CA ASN A 22 20.36 42.23 -6.74
C ASN A 22 19.16 42.77 -7.53
N TYR A 23 18.34 41.87 -8.07
CA TYR A 23 16.97 42.20 -8.50
C TYR A 23 15.96 41.63 -7.49
N HIS A 24 15.43 42.50 -6.64
CA HIS A 24 14.16 42.34 -5.94
C HIS A 24 13.16 43.30 -6.58
N GLU A 25 12.11 42.76 -7.20
CA GLU A 25 11.00 43.55 -7.73
C GLU A 25 9.90 43.65 -6.66
N LYS A 26 9.50 44.90 -6.38
CA LYS A 26 8.63 45.33 -5.27
C LYS A 26 7.15 45.08 -5.60
N LEU A 27 6.39 44.53 -4.66
CA LEU A 27 4.93 44.73 -4.58
C LEU A 27 4.61 46.10 -3.96
N PRO A 28 3.56 46.81 -4.37
CA PRO A 28 3.18 48.10 -3.77
C PRO A 28 2.48 47.92 -2.42
N SER A 29 2.94 48.67 -1.43
CA SER A 29 2.40 48.79 -0.07
C SER A 29 1.57 50.06 0.08
N THR A 30 0.32 49.95 0.55
CA THR A 30 -0.35 50.97 1.39
C THR A 30 -1.72 50.45 1.82
N ILE A 31 -1.89 50.08 3.11
CA ILE A 31 -3.09 50.40 3.92
C ILE A 31 -2.62 50.57 5.37
N SER A 32 -2.70 51.80 5.87
CA SER A 32 -2.46 52.20 7.25
C SER A 32 -3.67 51.87 8.13
N ALA A 33 -3.40 51.41 9.35
CA ALA A 33 -4.39 51.09 10.38
C ALA A 33 -4.73 52.33 11.22
N GLU A 34 -6.01 52.70 11.30
CA GLU A 34 -6.50 53.63 12.33
C GLU A 34 -7.86 53.17 12.91
N SER A 35 -7.84 53.01 14.24
CA SER A 35 -8.88 53.23 15.27
C SER A 35 -10.37 52.97 14.96
N PHE A 36 -10.91 51.91 15.58
CA PHE A 36 -12.35 51.75 15.82
C PHE A 36 -12.74 52.31 17.21
N SER A 37 -13.56 53.35 17.25
CA SER A 37 -14.36 53.76 18.42
C SER A 37 -15.86 53.56 18.15
N LYS A 38 -16.66 53.42 19.21
CA LYS A 38 -18.03 52.85 19.23
C LYS A 38 -19.16 53.87 18.94
N GLN A 39 -20.08 53.47 18.04
CA GLN A 39 -21.58 53.66 18.02
C GLN A 39 -22.23 55.07 17.98
N PRO A 40 -23.54 55.24 17.60
CA PRO A 40 -24.58 54.28 17.19
C PRO A 40 -25.37 54.60 15.88
N ILE A 41 -26.32 53.70 15.59
CA ILE A 41 -27.28 53.48 14.48
C ILE A 41 -28.13 54.69 14.05
N GLN A 42 -28.34 54.85 12.73
CA GLN A 42 -29.64 55.30 12.15
C GLN A 42 -29.84 54.83 10.70
N ASN A 43 -31.09 54.45 10.40
CA ASN A 43 -31.61 53.81 9.19
C ASN A 43 -31.54 54.70 7.93
N GLY A 44 -31.38 54.09 6.75
CA GLY A 44 -31.68 54.76 5.47
C GLY A 44 -31.19 54.00 4.25
N THR A 45 -32.09 53.30 3.59
CA THR A 45 -31.96 52.58 2.32
C THR A 45 -31.44 53.43 1.16
N THR A 46 -30.41 52.96 0.44
CA THR A 46 -30.29 53.00 -1.03
C THR A 46 -29.13 52.11 -1.47
N LYS A 47 -29.42 51.15 -2.36
CA LYS A 47 -28.45 50.20 -2.92
C LYS A 47 -27.80 50.83 -4.14
N ASP A 48 -26.57 51.32 -4.01
CA ASP A 48 -25.67 51.53 -5.13
C ASP A 48 -24.69 50.37 -5.24
N THR A 49 -24.82 49.64 -6.34
CA THR A 49 -24.04 48.45 -6.67
C THR A 49 -22.65 48.88 -7.14
N ALA A 50 -21.63 48.72 -6.28
CA ALA A 50 -20.23 48.73 -6.70
C ALA A 50 -19.91 47.45 -7.49
N PRO A 51 -19.12 47.51 -8.58
CA PRO A 51 -18.80 46.33 -9.36
C PRO A 51 -17.89 45.40 -8.54
N ALA A 52 -18.43 44.25 -8.15
CA ALA A 52 -17.65 43.17 -7.57
C ALA A 52 -16.59 42.72 -8.59
N MET A 53 -15.30 42.84 -8.24
CA MET A 53 -14.22 42.13 -8.92
C MET A 53 -14.56 40.65 -8.88
N SER A 54 -14.98 40.11 -10.02
CA SER A 54 -15.19 38.69 -10.21
C SER A 54 -13.83 38.00 -10.13
N VAL A 55 -13.53 37.42 -8.97
CA VAL A 55 -12.52 36.37 -8.86
C VAL A 55 -12.94 35.29 -9.85
N SER A 56 -12.16 35.11 -10.92
CA SER A 56 -12.39 34.08 -11.92
C SER A 56 -12.49 32.74 -11.20
N LYS A 57 -13.64 32.06 -11.32
CA LYS A 57 -13.82 30.69 -10.81
C LYS A 57 -12.65 29.83 -11.30
N PRO A 58 -11.98 29.06 -10.42
CA PRO A 58 -10.92 28.17 -10.86
C PRO A 58 -11.50 27.17 -11.87
N ASN A 59 -10.85 27.04 -13.03
CA ASN A 59 -11.24 26.16 -14.14
C ASN A 59 -11.10 24.65 -13.82
N LYS A 60 -10.73 24.28 -12.59
CA LYS A 60 -10.59 22.89 -12.13
C LYS A 60 -11.62 22.66 -11.02
N ALA A 61 -12.52 21.69 -11.24
CA ALA A 61 -13.46 21.29 -10.19
C ALA A 61 -12.67 20.78 -8.98
N LEU A 62 -13.07 21.23 -7.78
CA LEU A 62 -12.48 20.78 -6.53
C LEU A 62 -12.62 19.26 -6.40
N ARG A 63 -11.59 18.63 -5.86
CA ARG A 63 -11.56 17.19 -5.59
C ARG A 63 -12.71 16.80 -4.68
N ASP A 64 -13.35 15.67 -4.99
CA ASP A 64 -14.33 15.05 -4.10
C ASP A 64 -13.70 14.85 -2.69
N LYS A 65 -14.50 14.90 -1.63
CA LYS A 65 -14.02 14.60 -0.26
C LYS A 65 -14.81 13.46 0.35
N TRP A 66 -14.23 12.80 1.36
CA TRP A 66 -14.95 11.79 2.15
C TRP A 66 -16.21 12.37 2.77
N GLY A 67 -17.28 11.57 2.85
CA GLY A 67 -18.54 12.02 3.44
C GLY A 67 -18.37 12.36 4.92
N LYS A 68 -17.67 11.49 5.65
CA LYS A 68 -17.25 11.69 7.04
C LYS A 68 -15.80 11.25 7.24
N ASP A 69 -15.11 11.84 8.21
CA ASP A 69 -13.71 11.52 8.49
C ASP A 69 -13.52 10.06 8.96
N ILE A 70 -14.54 9.47 9.60
CA ILE A 70 -14.55 8.05 9.97
C ILE A 70 -14.57 7.13 8.74
N GLU A 71 -15.12 7.56 7.60
CA GLU A 71 -15.15 6.76 6.37
C GLU A 71 -13.73 6.62 5.81
N PHE A 72 -12.90 7.67 5.92
CA PHE A 72 -11.48 7.62 5.62
C PHE A 72 -10.75 6.64 6.54
N LEU A 73 -10.93 6.77 7.87
CA LEU A 73 -10.28 5.91 8.85
C LEU A 73 -10.64 4.43 8.61
N LEU A 74 -11.91 4.10 8.43
CA LEU A 74 -12.36 2.74 8.15
C LEU A 74 -11.88 2.22 6.80
N SER A 75 -11.78 3.09 5.78
CA SER A 75 -11.20 2.70 4.48
C SER A 75 -9.71 2.38 4.60
N CYS A 76 -8.97 3.13 5.42
CA CYS A 76 -7.57 2.85 5.73
C CYS A 76 -7.42 1.54 6.52
N ILE A 77 -8.30 1.27 7.49
CA ILE A 77 -8.31 0.00 8.22
C ILE A 77 -8.57 -1.16 7.26
N ALA A 78 -9.60 -1.06 6.41
CA ALA A 78 -9.92 -2.10 5.42
C ALA A 78 -8.82 -2.27 4.35
N LEU A 79 -8.02 -1.25 4.08
CA LEU A 79 -6.89 -1.32 3.16
C LEU A 79 -5.72 -2.08 3.80
N SER A 80 -5.32 -1.67 5.01
CA SER A 80 -4.14 -2.19 5.71
C SER A 80 -4.39 -3.54 6.38
N VAL A 81 -5.59 -3.78 6.89
CA VAL A 81 -5.95 -5.08 7.47
C VAL A 81 -6.51 -5.96 6.37
N GLY A 82 -5.65 -6.80 5.79
CA GLY A 82 -5.97 -7.65 4.64
C GLY A 82 -5.67 -9.13 4.88
N LEU A 83 -5.69 -9.90 3.78
CA LEU A 83 -5.32 -11.33 3.76
C LEU A 83 -3.93 -11.59 4.35
N GLY A 84 -3.02 -10.61 4.20
CA GLY A 84 -1.65 -10.68 4.71
C GLY A 84 -1.57 -10.82 6.24
N ASN A 85 -2.49 -10.21 6.99
CA ASN A 85 -2.53 -10.33 8.45
C ASN A 85 -2.96 -11.74 8.89
N VAL A 86 -3.82 -12.41 8.11
CA VAL A 86 -4.43 -13.69 8.50
C VAL A 86 -3.59 -14.90 8.10
N TRP A 87 -2.93 -14.90 6.94
CA TRP A 87 -2.13 -16.05 6.51
C TRP A 87 -0.63 -15.75 6.37
N ARG A 88 -0.25 -14.54 5.96
CA ARG A 88 1.14 -14.27 5.59
C ARG A 88 1.96 -13.97 6.83
N PHE A 89 1.41 -13.16 7.73
CA PHE A 89 2.05 -12.80 8.99
C PHE A 89 2.36 -14.04 9.85
N PRO A 90 1.41 -14.93 10.15
CA PRO A 90 1.67 -16.11 10.97
C PRO A 90 2.66 -17.07 10.32
N PHE A 91 2.56 -17.25 9.00
CA PHE A 91 3.52 -18.06 8.25
C PHE A 91 4.93 -17.47 8.29
N THR A 92 5.05 -16.16 8.08
CA THR A 92 6.34 -15.46 8.13
C THR A 92 6.94 -15.55 9.53
N ALA A 93 6.12 -15.41 10.58
CA ALA A 93 6.57 -15.59 11.95
C ALA A 93 7.06 -17.02 12.17
N LEU A 94 6.32 -18.04 11.72
CA LEU A 94 6.71 -19.45 11.83
C LEU A 94 8.09 -19.72 11.21
N GLU A 95 8.33 -19.27 9.99
CA GLU A 95 9.61 -19.49 9.29
C GLU A 95 10.80 -18.74 9.89
N ASN A 96 10.52 -17.65 10.63
CA ASN A 96 11.54 -16.71 11.10
C ASN A 96 11.69 -16.70 12.64
N GLY A 97 11.34 -17.80 13.31
CA GLY A 97 11.61 -17.99 14.73
C GLY A 97 10.42 -17.78 15.68
N GLY A 98 9.19 -17.89 15.16
CA GLY A 98 7.95 -17.74 15.92
C GLY A 98 7.85 -16.38 16.60
N GLY A 99 7.62 -16.36 17.91
CA GLY A 99 7.53 -15.13 18.69
C GLY A 99 8.79 -14.24 18.66
N ALA A 100 9.94 -14.78 18.27
CA ALA A 100 11.16 -13.99 18.08
C ALA A 100 11.02 -13.00 16.91
N PHE A 101 10.30 -13.37 15.85
CA PHE A 101 10.03 -12.52 14.67
C PHE A 101 9.21 -11.28 15.00
N VAL A 102 8.33 -11.36 16.01
CA VAL A 102 7.48 -10.25 16.43
C VAL A 102 8.33 -9.04 16.88
N ILE A 103 9.52 -9.27 17.46
CA ILE A 103 10.41 -8.19 17.90
C ILE A 103 10.96 -7.37 16.71
N PRO A 104 11.67 -7.95 15.72
CA PRO A 104 12.03 -7.24 14.50
C PRO A 104 10.84 -6.59 13.80
N TYR A 105 9.70 -7.28 13.73
CA TYR A 105 8.48 -6.72 13.15
C TYR A 105 8.04 -5.42 13.85
N LEU A 106 7.91 -5.43 15.18
CA LEU A 106 7.50 -4.24 15.94
C LEU A 106 8.51 -3.10 15.81
N ILE A 107 9.82 -3.40 15.80
CA ILE A 107 10.87 -2.38 15.60
C ILE A 107 10.72 -1.75 14.22
N VAL A 108 10.60 -2.54 13.17
CA VAL A 108 10.44 -2.05 11.79
C VAL A 108 9.11 -1.30 11.64
N LEU A 109 8.02 -1.79 12.23
CA LEU A 109 6.74 -1.10 12.22
C LEU A 109 6.84 0.29 12.85
N LEU A 110 7.50 0.40 14.01
CA LEU A 110 7.67 1.66 14.72
C LEU A 110 8.68 2.60 14.08
N LEU A 111 9.76 2.10 13.46
CA LEU A 111 10.84 2.94 12.92
C LEU A 111 10.74 3.20 11.42
N VAL A 112 9.96 2.39 10.69
CA VAL A 112 9.82 2.44 9.23
C VAL A 112 8.35 2.55 8.84
N GLY A 113 7.52 1.56 9.17
CA GLY A 113 6.15 1.48 8.71
C GLY A 113 5.30 2.68 9.09
N ARG A 114 5.16 2.95 10.39
CA ARG A 114 4.35 4.04 10.92
C ARG A 114 4.85 5.42 10.47
N PRO A 115 6.17 5.71 10.47
CA PRO A 115 6.72 6.94 9.87
C PRO A 115 6.35 7.14 8.40
N ILE A 116 6.50 6.14 7.54
CA ILE A 116 6.16 6.25 6.10
C ILE A 116 4.65 6.45 5.95
N TYR A 117 3.85 5.65 6.66
CA TYR A 117 2.40 5.74 6.63
C TYR A 117 1.90 7.14 7.01
N TYR A 118 2.48 7.74 8.05
CA TYR A 118 2.16 9.12 8.42
C TYR A 118 2.58 10.13 7.35
N LEU A 119 3.78 9.97 6.78
CA LEU A 119 4.30 10.85 5.75
C LEU A 119 3.40 10.86 4.50
N GLU A 120 3.01 9.69 4.00
CA GLU A 120 2.09 9.56 2.87
C GLU A 120 0.73 10.20 3.16
N MET A 121 0.18 9.97 4.36
CA MET A 121 -1.08 10.60 4.76
C MET A 121 -0.99 12.12 4.79
N LEU A 122 0.08 12.66 5.36
CA LEU A 122 0.31 14.10 5.47
C LEU A 122 0.40 14.76 4.11
N ILE A 123 1.24 14.23 3.22
CA ILE A 123 1.52 14.87 1.95
C ILE A 123 0.30 14.77 1.02
N GLY A 124 -0.39 13.62 1.04
CA GLY A 124 -1.64 13.46 0.29
C GLY A 124 -2.71 14.45 0.78
N GLN A 125 -2.95 14.55 2.09
CA GLN A 125 -3.93 15.50 2.64
C GLN A 125 -3.56 16.96 2.37
N PHE A 126 -2.30 17.33 2.61
CA PHE A 126 -1.80 18.69 2.42
C PHE A 126 -1.98 19.18 0.98
N SER A 127 -1.56 18.36 0.02
CA SER A 127 -1.60 18.74 -1.40
C SER A 127 -2.98 18.52 -2.04
N SER A 128 -3.81 17.63 -1.49
CA SER A 128 -5.04 17.12 -2.12
C SER A 128 -4.81 16.63 -3.56
N ARG A 129 -3.61 16.07 -3.82
CA ARG A 129 -3.20 15.56 -5.13
C ARG A 129 -3.10 14.04 -5.13
N GLY A 130 -3.26 13.43 -6.30
CA GLY A 130 -3.05 11.99 -6.47
C GLY A 130 -1.57 11.59 -6.39
N ALA A 131 -1.32 10.28 -6.33
CA ALA A 131 0.00 9.67 -6.14
C ALA A 131 1.09 10.08 -7.17
N ILE A 132 0.72 10.57 -8.35
CA ILE A 132 1.67 11.09 -9.34
C ILE A 132 1.86 12.61 -9.18
N GLU A 133 0.76 13.35 -9.00
CA GLU A 133 0.75 14.82 -8.92
C GLU A 133 1.37 15.34 -7.62
N VAL A 134 1.44 14.51 -6.58
CA VAL A 134 2.10 14.82 -5.31
C VAL A 134 3.60 15.11 -5.48
N TYR A 135 4.23 14.53 -6.49
CA TYR A 135 5.64 14.77 -6.81
C TYR A 135 5.86 16.11 -7.55
N ASP A 136 4.85 16.98 -7.63
CA ASP A 136 5.05 18.39 -7.98
C ASP A 136 5.90 19.13 -6.94
N ALA A 137 6.06 18.55 -5.74
CA ALA A 137 7.07 18.91 -4.75
C ALA A 137 8.51 18.72 -5.26
N ALA A 138 8.75 17.76 -6.15
CA ALA A 138 10.04 17.45 -6.76
C ALA A 138 9.83 16.79 -8.13
N PRO A 139 9.62 17.56 -9.21
CA PRO A 139 9.18 17.04 -10.52
C PRO A 139 10.06 15.96 -11.14
N ALA A 140 11.36 15.92 -10.85
CA ALA A 140 12.26 14.84 -11.27
C ALA A 140 11.84 13.47 -10.70
N MET A 141 11.20 13.46 -9.53
CA MET A 141 10.86 12.27 -8.77
C MET A 141 9.45 11.73 -9.10
N ARG A 142 8.73 12.34 -10.06
CA ARG A 142 7.41 11.88 -10.52
C ARG A 142 7.39 10.41 -10.98
N GLY A 143 8.53 9.86 -11.38
CA GLY A 143 8.67 8.45 -11.72
C GLY A 143 8.32 7.50 -10.58
N ILE A 144 8.47 7.92 -9.31
CA ILE A 144 8.06 7.13 -8.15
C ILE A 144 6.57 6.80 -8.24
N GLY A 145 5.73 7.83 -8.41
CA GLY A 145 4.28 7.65 -8.52
C GLY A 145 3.89 6.71 -9.67
N TYR A 146 4.52 6.81 -10.84
CA TYR A 146 4.23 5.89 -11.95
C TYR A 146 4.63 4.44 -11.63
N GLY A 147 5.79 4.24 -11.00
CA GLY A 147 6.23 2.92 -10.55
C GLY A 147 5.30 2.33 -9.47
N GLN A 148 4.85 3.14 -8.52
CA GLN A 148 3.90 2.73 -7.47
C GLN A 148 2.55 2.27 -8.06
N ILE A 149 2.04 3.00 -9.06
CA ILE A 149 0.80 2.63 -9.76
C ILE A 149 0.97 1.34 -10.57
N TYR A 150 2.13 1.17 -11.21
CA TYR A 150 2.47 -0.06 -11.92
C TYR A 150 2.47 -1.28 -10.98
N SER A 151 3.18 -1.20 -9.85
CA SER A 151 3.20 -2.28 -8.86
C SER A 151 1.81 -2.51 -8.26
N THR A 152 1.07 -1.46 -7.94
CA THR A 152 -0.32 -1.56 -7.44
C THR A 152 -1.24 -2.28 -8.43
N PHE A 153 -1.08 -2.04 -9.73
CA PHE A 153 -1.86 -2.73 -10.76
C PHE A 153 -1.57 -4.24 -10.79
N ILE A 154 -0.30 -4.65 -10.69
CA ILE A 154 0.08 -6.07 -10.62
C ILE A 154 -0.54 -6.72 -9.38
N VAL A 155 -0.34 -6.11 -8.19
CA VAL A 155 -0.90 -6.61 -6.92
C VAL A 155 -2.40 -6.78 -7.00
N MET A 156 -3.11 -5.75 -7.46
CA MET A 156 -4.57 -5.78 -7.58
C MET A 156 -5.08 -6.97 -8.40
N THR A 157 -4.40 -7.32 -9.50
CA THR A 157 -4.84 -8.41 -10.40
C THR A 157 -4.71 -9.80 -9.78
N TYR A 158 -3.55 -10.11 -9.19
CA TYR A 158 -3.35 -11.42 -8.59
C TYR A 158 -4.12 -11.55 -7.27
N TYR A 159 -4.25 -10.47 -6.51
CA TYR A 159 -4.99 -10.46 -5.25
C TYR A 159 -6.48 -10.75 -5.47
N ALA A 160 -7.07 -10.22 -6.56
CA ALA A 160 -8.42 -10.58 -6.99
C ALA A 160 -8.55 -12.07 -7.37
N SER A 161 -7.48 -12.67 -7.88
CA SER A 161 -7.45 -14.09 -8.25
C SER A 161 -7.45 -14.99 -7.02
N ILE A 162 -6.75 -14.60 -5.96
CA ILE A 162 -6.83 -15.33 -4.68
C ILE A 162 -8.24 -15.22 -4.09
N MET A 163 -8.91 -14.07 -4.23
CA MET A 163 -10.31 -13.96 -3.82
C MET A 163 -11.24 -14.86 -4.65
N GLY A 164 -10.93 -15.13 -5.92
CA GLY A 164 -11.62 -16.14 -6.73
C GLY A 164 -11.51 -17.54 -6.11
N ILE A 165 -10.32 -17.91 -5.62
CA ILE A 165 -10.10 -19.15 -4.86
C ILE A 165 -10.94 -19.13 -3.57
N THR A 166 -10.93 -18.02 -2.83
CA THR A 166 -11.75 -17.85 -1.63
C THR A 166 -13.25 -18.04 -1.90
N VAL A 167 -13.77 -17.52 -3.01
CA VAL A 167 -15.16 -17.73 -3.43
C VAL A 167 -15.43 -19.20 -3.73
N ARG A 168 -14.51 -19.90 -4.40
CA ARG A 168 -14.61 -21.33 -4.69
C ARG A 168 -14.69 -22.18 -3.41
N TYR A 169 -13.93 -21.81 -2.37
CA TYR A 169 -14.00 -22.44 -1.05
C TYR A 169 -15.28 -22.06 -0.30
N LEU A 170 -15.68 -20.79 -0.34
CA LEU A 170 -16.92 -20.31 0.30
C LEU A 170 -18.15 -21.06 -0.22
N ILE A 171 -18.23 -21.29 -1.54
CA ILE A 171 -19.30 -22.08 -2.16
C ILE A 171 -19.22 -23.55 -1.70
N ALA A 172 -18.02 -24.12 -1.64
CA ALA A 172 -17.82 -25.50 -1.18
C ALA A 172 -18.13 -25.71 0.30
N SER A 173 -18.02 -24.68 1.14
CA SER A 173 -18.33 -24.76 2.58
C SER A 173 -19.80 -25.08 2.89
N PHE A 174 -20.69 -24.95 1.90
CA PHE A 174 -22.11 -25.33 2.04
C PHE A 174 -22.37 -26.83 1.81
N GLY A 175 -21.35 -27.61 1.42
CA GLY A 175 -21.46 -29.05 1.27
C GLY A 175 -21.48 -29.80 2.61
N ASP A 176 -22.24 -30.89 2.66
CA ASP A 176 -22.25 -31.84 3.78
C ASP A 176 -22.04 -33.27 3.24
N PRO A 177 -20.91 -33.94 3.55
CA PRO A 177 -19.76 -33.45 4.32
C PRO A 177 -18.96 -32.36 3.58
N LEU A 178 -18.02 -31.71 4.28
CA LEU A 178 -17.13 -30.71 3.66
C LEU A 178 -16.32 -31.36 2.51
N PRO A 179 -16.22 -30.75 1.32
CA PRO A 179 -15.59 -31.40 0.16
C PRO A 179 -14.10 -31.73 0.28
N TRP A 180 -13.41 -31.13 1.25
CA TRP A 180 -12.02 -31.40 1.60
C TRP A 180 -11.87 -32.29 2.85
N GLY A 181 -12.98 -32.71 3.46
CA GLY A 181 -12.99 -33.52 4.67
C GLY A 181 -12.69 -35.00 4.41
N GLU A 182 -12.99 -35.50 3.22
CA GLU A 182 -12.86 -36.92 2.86
C GLU A 182 -12.05 -37.09 1.57
N CYS A 183 -11.28 -38.17 1.50
CA CYS A 183 -10.57 -38.60 0.32
C CYS A 183 -11.56 -39.09 -0.75
N ARG A 184 -11.21 -38.85 -2.01
CA ARG A 184 -11.98 -39.32 -3.17
C ARG A 184 -11.31 -40.51 -3.82
N ASP A 185 -12.09 -41.37 -4.46
CA ASP A 185 -11.59 -42.53 -5.21
C ASP A 185 -10.60 -42.16 -6.33
N SER A 186 -10.70 -40.94 -6.87
CA SER A 186 -9.79 -40.42 -7.90
C SER A 186 -8.42 -40.02 -7.35
N TRP A 187 -8.28 -39.89 -6.04
CA TRP A 187 -7.04 -39.49 -5.38
C TRP A 187 -6.21 -40.71 -5.01
N ASN A 188 -4.88 -40.55 -4.98
CA ASN A 188 -3.97 -41.67 -4.80
C ASN A 188 -4.15 -42.34 -3.42
N ALA A 189 -3.72 -43.60 -3.30
CA ALA A 189 -3.86 -44.40 -2.06
C ALA A 189 -3.12 -43.82 -0.84
N THR A 190 -2.29 -42.78 -1.03
CA THR A 190 -1.57 -42.04 0.02
C THR A 190 -2.40 -40.94 0.68
N CYS A 191 -3.67 -40.76 0.29
CA CYS A 191 -4.58 -39.76 0.85
C CYS A 191 -5.04 -40.13 2.26
N ILE A 192 -5.09 -39.14 3.16
CA ILE A 192 -5.72 -39.26 4.50
C ILE A 192 -6.90 -38.30 4.62
N ASP A 193 -8.04 -38.80 5.07
CA ASP A 193 -9.21 -38.00 5.39
C ASP A 193 -8.90 -36.93 6.44
N SER A 194 -9.14 -35.67 6.07
CA SER A 194 -9.05 -34.54 6.99
C SER A 194 -10.12 -34.61 8.09
N SER A 195 -11.22 -35.33 7.91
CA SER A 195 -12.25 -35.52 8.95
C SER A 195 -11.81 -36.49 10.06
N LEU A 196 -10.85 -37.38 9.78
CA LEU A 196 -10.38 -38.39 10.72
C LEU A 196 -9.20 -37.90 11.55
N ALA A 197 -9.20 -38.25 12.85
CA ALA A 197 -8.02 -38.12 13.71
C ALA A 197 -7.17 -39.38 13.54
N VAL A 198 -6.16 -39.32 12.68
CA VAL A 198 -5.31 -40.49 12.38
C VAL A 198 -4.05 -40.47 13.25
N ASN A 199 -3.71 -41.63 13.80
CA ASN A 199 -2.42 -41.87 14.43
C ASN A 199 -1.33 -41.95 13.34
N SER A 200 -0.53 -40.91 13.19
CA SER A 200 0.60 -40.86 12.25
C SER A 200 1.78 -41.79 12.62
N ALA A 201 1.57 -42.78 13.51
CA ALA A 201 2.58 -43.63 14.12
C ALA A 201 2.88 -44.94 13.36
N GLU A 202 2.46 -45.06 12.10
CA GLU A 202 2.84 -46.20 11.25
C GLU A 202 3.97 -45.80 10.30
N ASN A 203 5.14 -46.40 10.53
CA ASN A 203 6.36 -46.31 9.72
C ASN A 203 6.10 -46.75 8.27
N THR A 204 5.56 -45.85 7.46
CA THR A 204 5.47 -45.99 6.00
C THR A 204 6.41 -44.97 5.37
N THR A 205 7.24 -45.43 4.44
CA THR A 205 8.23 -44.62 3.72
C THR A 205 7.61 -43.61 2.76
N GLU A 206 6.29 -43.64 2.58
CA GLU A 206 5.54 -42.74 1.70
C GLU A 206 4.97 -41.55 2.48
N LYS A 207 5.20 -40.34 1.96
CA LYS A 207 4.66 -39.10 2.50
C LYS A 207 3.14 -39.10 2.33
N LYS A 208 2.39 -39.35 3.41
CA LYS A 208 0.93 -39.26 3.40
C LYS A 208 0.49 -37.79 3.23
N ILE A 209 -0.56 -37.55 2.43
CA ILE A 209 -1.06 -36.22 2.07
C ILE A 209 -2.52 -36.10 2.53
N SER A 210 -2.92 -34.97 3.11
CA SER A 210 -4.30 -34.78 3.57
C SER A 210 -5.26 -34.53 2.41
N SER A 211 -6.53 -34.91 2.58
CA SER A 211 -7.59 -34.63 1.61
C SER A 211 -7.77 -33.13 1.34
N ALA A 212 -7.48 -32.27 2.32
CA ALA A 212 -7.48 -30.82 2.14
C ALA A 212 -6.35 -30.31 1.22
N GLU A 213 -5.15 -30.90 1.27
CA GLU A 213 -4.03 -30.55 0.39
C GLU A 213 -4.35 -30.96 -1.05
N LEU A 214 -4.84 -32.19 -1.25
CA LEU A 214 -5.25 -32.66 -2.58
C LEU A 214 -6.45 -31.89 -3.14
N PHE A 215 -7.39 -31.48 -2.28
CA PHE A 215 -8.50 -30.63 -2.72
C PHE A 215 -8.00 -29.29 -3.25
N PHE A 216 -7.00 -28.68 -2.62
CA PHE A 216 -6.43 -27.42 -3.07
C PHE A 216 -5.63 -27.58 -4.37
N GLU A 217 -4.62 -28.45 -4.36
CA GLU A 217 -3.64 -28.59 -5.45
C GLU A 217 -4.28 -29.24 -6.69
N VAL A 218 -5.05 -30.32 -6.51
CA VAL A 218 -5.58 -31.12 -7.63
C VAL A 218 -6.96 -30.63 -8.09
N GLU A 219 -7.91 -30.43 -7.17
CA GLU A 219 -9.30 -30.12 -7.55
C GLU A 219 -9.54 -28.61 -7.79
N VAL A 220 -8.99 -27.74 -6.95
CA VAL A 220 -9.23 -26.29 -7.04
C VAL A 220 -8.28 -25.64 -8.04
N LEU A 221 -6.97 -25.77 -7.82
CA LEU A 221 -5.95 -25.18 -8.69
C LEU A 221 -5.70 -25.99 -9.95
N ASN A 222 -5.77 -27.33 -9.85
CA ASN A 222 -5.29 -28.25 -10.87
C ASN A 222 -3.83 -27.93 -11.23
N GLU A 223 -2.99 -27.77 -10.21
CA GLU A 223 -1.61 -27.30 -10.31
C GLU A 223 -0.70 -28.31 -11.04
N THR A 224 0.15 -27.82 -11.94
CA THR A 224 1.16 -28.65 -12.61
C THR A 224 2.44 -28.74 -11.78
N PRO A 225 3.15 -29.88 -11.81
CA PRO A 225 4.40 -30.06 -11.06
C PRO A 225 5.55 -29.18 -11.56
N SER A 226 5.53 -28.81 -12.85
CA SER A 226 6.47 -27.85 -13.44
C SER A 226 5.77 -26.92 -14.43
N LEU A 227 6.50 -25.87 -14.84
CA LEU A 227 6.07 -24.91 -15.87
C LEU A 227 6.67 -25.24 -17.25
N ASP A 228 7.36 -26.38 -17.38
CA ASP A 228 8.10 -26.73 -18.61
C ASP A 228 7.16 -26.96 -19.80
N ASP A 229 5.97 -27.52 -19.55
CA ASP A 229 4.90 -27.73 -20.54
C ASP A 229 4.00 -26.50 -20.73
N GLY A 230 4.36 -25.36 -20.13
CA GLY A 230 3.61 -24.11 -20.15
C GLY A 230 2.64 -23.95 -18.97
N ILE A 231 1.83 -22.89 -19.02
CA ILE A 231 0.95 -22.50 -17.91
C ILE A 231 -0.37 -23.30 -17.84
N GLY A 232 -0.70 -24.03 -18.91
CA GLY A 232 -1.97 -24.75 -19.04
C GLY A 232 -3.17 -23.85 -19.38
N THR A 233 -4.36 -24.45 -19.47
CA THR A 233 -5.61 -23.74 -19.79
C THR A 233 -6.32 -23.24 -18.53
N PRO A 234 -6.95 -22.04 -18.54
CA PRO A 234 -7.66 -21.52 -17.37
C PRO A 234 -8.77 -22.47 -16.89
N ASN A 235 -8.84 -22.70 -15.57
CA ASN A 235 -9.89 -23.49 -14.97
C ASN A 235 -11.21 -22.70 -15.01
N TRP A 236 -12.19 -23.17 -15.79
CA TRP A 236 -13.45 -22.47 -16.00
C TRP A 236 -14.22 -22.20 -14.69
N LYS A 237 -14.11 -23.08 -13.68
CA LYS A 237 -14.73 -22.87 -12.36
C LYS A 237 -14.14 -21.65 -11.68
N LEU A 238 -12.81 -21.53 -11.67
CA LEU A 238 -12.11 -20.38 -11.10
C LEU A 238 -12.34 -19.10 -11.89
N VAL A 239 -12.41 -19.18 -13.21
CA VAL A 239 -12.75 -18.03 -14.08
C VAL A 239 -14.12 -17.46 -13.72
N VAL A 240 -15.13 -18.31 -13.49
CA VAL A 240 -16.45 -17.86 -13.02
C VAL A 240 -16.36 -17.28 -11.60
N CYS A 241 -15.63 -17.93 -10.69
CA CYS A 241 -15.44 -17.41 -9.34
C CYS A 241 -14.72 -16.05 -9.31
N LEU A 242 -13.83 -15.77 -10.27
CA LEU A 242 -13.12 -14.50 -10.43
C LEU A 242 -14.05 -13.34 -10.84
N LEU A 243 -15.20 -13.60 -11.47
CA LEU A 243 -16.18 -12.56 -11.77
C LEU A 243 -16.77 -11.93 -10.51
N VAL A 244 -16.94 -12.71 -9.44
CA VAL A 244 -17.54 -12.27 -8.18
C VAL A 244 -16.76 -11.11 -7.54
N PRO A 245 -15.44 -11.23 -7.24
CA PRO A 245 -14.68 -10.16 -6.64
C PRO A 245 -14.64 -8.90 -7.52
N TRP A 246 -14.47 -9.03 -8.83
CA TRP A 246 -14.45 -7.88 -9.75
C TRP A 246 -15.79 -7.17 -9.85
N THR A 247 -16.90 -7.92 -9.81
CA THR A 247 -18.25 -7.36 -9.73
C THR A 247 -18.42 -6.58 -8.43
N CYS A 248 -18.02 -7.15 -7.28
CA CYS A 248 -18.07 -6.47 -5.99
C CYS A 248 -17.23 -5.18 -5.98
N ILE A 249 -15.98 -5.22 -6.47
CA ILE A 249 -15.11 -4.04 -6.56
C ILE A 249 -15.76 -2.96 -7.44
N CYS A 250 -16.29 -3.34 -8.60
CA CYS A 250 -16.97 -2.40 -9.51
C CYS A 250 -18.19 -1.73 -8.84
N LEU A 251 -19.02 -2.52 -8.13
CA LEU A 251 -20.19 -2.01 -7.43
C LEU A 251 -19.82 -1.08 -6.27
N ILE A 252 -18.80 -1.42 -5.49
CA ILE A 252 -18.31 -0.58 -4.39
C ILE A 252 -17.79 0.77 -4.91
N LEU A 253 -17.12 0.75 -6.07
CA LEU A 253 -16.55 1.94 -6.70
C LEU A 253 -17.48 2.69 -7.65
N ILE A 254 -18.76 2.30 -7.76
CA ILE A 254 -19.69 2.86 -8.76
C ILE A 254 -19.88 4.38 -8.64
N LYS A 255 -19.81 4.94 -7.42
CA LYS A 255 -19.82 6.39 -7.15
C LYS A 255 -18.46 6.91 -6.64
N GLY A 256 -17.36 6.19 -6.91
CA GLY A 256 -16.03 6.49 -6.40
C GLY A 256 -15.96 6.45 -4.87
N ILE A 257 -15.18 7.35 -4.27
CA ILE A 257 -14.93 7.39 -2.83
C ILE A 257 -16.19 7.51 -1.96
N LYS A 258 -17.27 8.11 -2.47
CA LYS A 258 -18.53 8.28 -1.72
C LYS A 258 -19.24 6.96 -1.47
N SER A 259 -19.12 6.00 -2.40
CA SER A 259 -19.66 4.64 -2.23
C SER A 259 -18.67 3.75 -1.49
N SER A 260 -17.38 3.84 -1.84
CA SER A 260 -16.31 3.12 -1.14
C SER A 260 -16.29 3.39 0.37
N GLY A 261 -16.41 4.66 0.78
CA GLY A 261 -16.44 5.06 2.18
C GLY A 261 -17.68 4.58 2.94
N LYS A 262 -18.77 4.22 2.25
CA LYS A 262 -19.92 3.56 2.89
C LYS A 262 -19.71 2.05 3.03
N ALA A 263 -19.11 1.42 2.03
CA ALA A 263 -18.77 0.00 2.09
C ALA A 263 -17.73 -0.28 3.18
N SER A 264 -16.81 0.66 3.45
CA SER A 264 -15.73 0.48 4.44
C SER A 264 -16.22 0.20 5.87
N TYR A 265 -17.44 0.63 6.25
CA TYR A 265 -18.05 0.25 7.52
C TYR A 265 -18.18 -1.26 7.68
N PHE A 266 -18.67 -1.94 6.64
CA PHE A 266 -18.79 -3.39 6.66
C PHE A 266 -17.42 -4.05 6.48
N LEU A 267 -16.64 -3.59 5.49
CA LEU A 267 -15.35 -4.20 5.14
C LEU A 267 -14.34 -4.17 6.29
N ALA A 268 -14.33 -3.10 7.08
CA ALA A 268 -13.42 -2.98 8.23
C ALA A 268 -13.91 -3.73 9.46
N ILE A 269 -15.22 -3.71 9.77
CA ILE A 269 -15.74 -4.19 11.06
C ILE A 269 -16.05 -5.69 11.03
N PHE A 270 -16.63 -6.20 9.95
CA PHE A 270 -17.09 -7.59 9.87
C PHE A 270 -15.98 -8.61 10.16
N PRO A 271 -14.74 -8.47 9.65
CA PRO A 271 -13.67 -9.40 9.96
C PRO A 271 -13.36 -9.52 11.46
N TYR A 272 -13.46 -8.43 12.23
CA TYR A 272 -13.22 -8.48 13.68
C TYR A 272 -14.27 -9.30 14.43
N ILE A 273 -15.53 -9.27 13.97
CA ILE A 273 -16.59 -10.09 14.53
C ILE A 273 -16.25 -11.57 14.33
N VAL A 274 -15.83 -11.94 13.12
CA VAL A 274 -15.47 -13.32 12.81
C VAL A 274 -14.21 -13.75 13.55
N MET A 275 -13.17 -12.91 13.61
CA MET A 275 -11.94 -13.21 14.37
C MET A 275 -12.25 -13.45 15.85
N LEU A 276 -13.18 -12.71 16.46
CA LEU A 276 -13.60 -12.95 17.84
C LEU A 276 -14.26 -14.32 18.00
N VAL A 277 -15.15 -14.71 17.08
CA VAL A 277 -15.80 -16.04 17.09
C VAL A 277 -14.76 -17.15 16.93
N LEU A 278 -13.82 -16.98 15.99
CA LEU A 278 -12.74 -17.94 15.76
C LEU A 278 -11.76 -18.02 16.92
N LEU A 279 -11.48 -16.91 17.62
CA LEU A 279 -10.65 -16.91 18.83
C LEU A 279 -11.32 -17.70 19.94
N ILE A 280 -12.60 -17.46 20.22
CA ILE A 280 -13.35 -18.22 21.22
C ILE A 280 -13.29 -19.71 20.88
N ARG A 281 -13.53 -20.07 19.60
CA ARG A 281 -13.43 -21.46 19.16
C ARG A 281 -12.03 -22.01 19.36
N ALA A 282 -10.99 -21.31 18.91
CA ALA A 282 -9.59 -21.75 19.02
C ALA A 282 -9.19 -22.02 20.47
N CYS A 283 -9.59 -21.16 21.41
CA CYS A 283 -9.32 -21.34 22.84
C CYS A 283 -10.05 -22.55 23.45
N THR A 284 -11.16 -23.00 22.86
CA THR A 284 -11.90 -24.20 23.32
C THR A 284 -11.40 -25.51 22.72
N LEU A 285 -10.46 -25.46 21.76
CA LEU A 285 -9.95 -26.67 21.10
C LEU A 285 -8.89 -27.38 21.96
N GLU A 286 -8.96 -28.71 21.99
CA GLU A 286 -7.95 -29.56 22.61
C GLU A 286 -6.61 -29.40 21.87
N GLY A 287 -5.51 -29.24 22.63
CA GLY A 287 -4.17 -29.04 22.07
C GLY A 287 -3.83 -27.60 21.66
N ALA A 288 -4.81 -26.68 21.61
CA ALA A 288 -4.59 -25.30 21.19
C ALA A 288 -3.57 -24.55 22.08
N ASN A 289 -3.54 -24.84 23.38
CA ASN A 289 -2.57 -24.27 24.32
C ASN A 289 -1.12 -24.54 23.91
N LYS A 290 -0.81 -25.72 23.37
CA LYS A 290 0.55 -26.05 22.90
C LYS A 290 0.94 -25.21 21.69
N GLY A 291 0.00 -25.01 20.76
CA GLY A 291 0.19 -24.15 19.59
C GLY A 291 0.39 -22.68 19.95
N MET A 292 -0.49 -22.12 20.79
CA MET A 292 -0.35 -20.75 21.28
C MET A 292 0.94 -20.55 22.08
N LEU A 293 1.36 -21.53 22.89
CA LEU A 293 2.62 -21.46 23.62
C LEU A 293 3.83 -21.54 22.69
N TYR A 294 3.75 -22.32 21.62
CA TYR A 294 4.79 -22.38 20.59
C TYR A 294 5.02 -21.02 19.95
N PHE A 295 3.94 -20.30 19.61
CA PHE A 295 4.04 -18.93 19.13
C PHE A 295 4.74 -18.00 20.13
N ILE A 296 4.35 -18.05 21.40
CA ILE A 296 4.89 -17.15 22.43
C ILE A 296 6.37 -17.45 22.74
N LYS A 297 6.85 -18.68 22.53
CA LYS A 297 8.22 -19.09 22.87
C LYS A 297 9.22 -18.60 21.79
N PRO A 298 10.09 -17.61 22.09
CA PRO A 298 10.99 -17.05 21.10
C PRO A 298 12.20 -17.94 20.83
N GLN A 299 12.55 -18.11 19.55
CA GLN A 299 13.83 -18.67 19.11
C GLN A 299 14.86 -17.54 18.91
N TRP A 300 15.61 -17.21 19.97
CA TRP A 300 16.49 -16.02 20.01
C TRP A 300 17.58 -16.01 18.92
N ASP A 301 18.09 -17.18 18.54
CA ASP A 301 19.17 -17.29 17.55
C ASP A 301 18.77 -16.73 16.17
N ARG A 302 17.48 -16.82 15.83
CA ARG A 302 16.95 -16.37 14.53
C ARG A 302 16.98 -14.85 14.36
N ILE A 303 16.89 -14.06 15.44
CA ILE A 303 16.83 -12.59 15.37
C ILE A 303 18.11 -11.98 14.76
N LEU A 304 19.24 -12.68 14.88
CA LEU A 304 20.52 -12.24 14.34
C LEU A 304 20.62 -12.44 12.82
N GLU A 305 19.72 -13.22 12.21
CA GLU A 305 19.70 -13.46 10.78
C GLU A 305 19.11 -12.26 10.03
N ALA A 306 19.86 -11.68 9.09
CA ALA A 306 19.39 -10.54 8.30
C ALA A 306 18.16 -10.87 7.41
N LYS A 307 17.94 -12.15 7.07
CA LYS A 307 16.72 -12.62 6.40
C LYS A 307 15.46 -12.29 7.22
N VAL A 308 15.52 -12.41 8.55
CA VAL A 308 14.39 -12.14 9.46
C VAL A 308 14.00 -10.66 9.41
N TRP A 309 14.98 -9.76 9.36
CA TRP A 309 14.75 -8.32 9.23
C TRP A 309 14.19 -7.92 7.85
N TYR A 310 14.67 -8.54 6.78
CA TYR A 310 14.10 -8.36 5.43
C TYR A 310 12.64 -8.84 5.39
N ALA A 311 12.33 -9.99 5.99
CA ALA A 311 10.97 -10.51 6.11
C ALA A 311 10.07 -9.57 6.91
N ALA A 312 10.57 -8.99 8.00
CA ALA A 312 9.83 -8.00 8.80
C ALA A 312 9.47 -6.74 7.99
N VAL A 313 10.39 -6.24 7.17
CA VAL A 313 10.18 -5.03 6.34
C VAL A 313 9.18 -5.27 5.23
N THR A 314 9.36 -6.36 4.48
CA THR A 314 8.39 -6.72 3.44
C THR A 314 7.01 -6.94 4.04
N GLN A 315 6.92 -7.59 5.21
CA GLN A 315 5.66 -7.78 5.90
C GLN A 315 5.02 -6.43 6.31
N VAL A 316 5.77 -5.48 6.86
CA VAL A 316 5.25 -4.14 7.19
C VAL A 316 4.76 -3.39 5.95
N PHE A 317 5.45 -3.53 4.82
CA PHE A 317 5.06 -2.88 3.55
C PHE A 317 3.73 -3.41 3.03
N PHE A 318 3.56 -4.74 3.03
CA PHE A 318 2.32 -5.37 2.60
C PHE A 318 1.19 -5.20 3.61
N SER A 319 1.47 -5.21 4.91
CA SER A 319 0.46 -5.00 5.95
C SER A 319 -0.07 -3.57 5.87
N LEU A 320 0.78 -2.56 6.04
CA LEU A 320 0.31 -1.18 6.01
C LEU A 320 0.01 -0.66 4.58
N THR A 321 0.36 -1.41 3.54
CA THR A 321 0.23 -0.98 2.13
C THR A 321 0.97 0.35 1.86
N VAL A 322 2.10 0.56 2.53
CA VAL A 322 2.97 1.73 2.33
C VAL A 322 3.83 1.57 1.09
N CYS A 323 4.24 2.68 0.50
CA CYS A 323 5.05 2.77 -0.71
C CYS A 323 4.39 2.21 -1.98
N PHE A 324 3.08 1.96 -1.94
CA PHE A 324 2.25 1.66 -3.10
C PHE A 324 1.41 2.87 -3.58
N GLY A 325 1.47 3.99 -2.84
CA GLY A 325 0.70 5.22 -3.15
C GLY A 325 -0.79 5.14 -2.81
N ASN A 326 -1.26 4.01 -2.26
CA ASN A 326 -2.67 3.80 -1.90
C ASN A 326 -3.10 4.69 -0.71
N VAL A 327 -2.26 4.73 0.33
CA VAL A 327 -2.51 5.52 1.54
C VAL A 327 -2.48 7.01 1.22
N LEU A 328 -1.47 7.44 0.46
CA LEU A 328 -1.37 8.80 -0.09
C LEU A 328 -2.60 9.17 -0.91
N MET A 329 -3.10 8.24 -1.74
CA MET A 329 -4.31 8.51 -2.51
C MET A 329 -5.54 8.68 -1.62
N TYR A 330 -5.74 7.83 -0.62
CA TYR A 330 -6.87 7.97 0.30
C TYR A 330 -6.83 9.28 1.08
N SER A 331 -5.65 9.71 1.53
CA SER A 331 -5.52 10.95 2.29
C SER A 331 -5.74 12.20 1.43
N SER A 332 -5.51 12.14 0.12
CA SER A 332 -5.80 13.25 -0.81
C SER A 332 -7.28 13.68 -0.84
N TYR A 333 -8.17 12.80 -0.40
CA TYR A 333 -9.61 13.02 -0.31
C TYR A 333 -10.06 13.55 1.07
N ASN A 334 -9.12 13.73 1.99
CA ASN A 334 -9.41 14.30 3.31
C ASN A 334 -9.69 15.80 3.22
N ARG A 335 -10.41 16.27 4.23
CA ARG A 335 -10.50 17.70 4.54
C ARG A 335 -9.13 18.17 5.02
N PHE A 336 -8.78 19.41 4.72
CA PHE A 336 -7.44 19.94 4.99
C PHE A 336 -7.04 19.83 6.47
N SER A 337 -7.97 20.07 7.39
CA SER A 337 -7.73 20.03 8.84
C SER A 337 -8.10 18.69 9.51
N ASN A 338 -8.29 17.60 8.76
CA ASN A 338 -8.58 16.30 9.37
C ASN A 338 -7.37 15.80 10.18
N ASN A 339 -7.63 15.23 11.37
CA ASN A 339 -6.58 14.81 12.30
C ASN A 339 -5.95 13.47 11.88
N VAL A 340 -5.07 13.52 10.88
CA VAL A 340 -4.32 12.36 10.39
C VAL A 340 -3.36 11.76 11.42
N TYR A 341 -2.92 12.54 12.41
CA TYR A 341 -2.08 12.00 13.49
C TYR A 341 -2.83 10.97 14.34
N ARG A 342 -4.10 11.26 14.67
CA ARG A 342 -5.01 10.31 15.32
C ARG A 342 -5.22 9.09 14.43
N ASP A 343 -5.52 9.32 13.16
CA ASP A 343 -5.90 8.24 12.23
C ASP A 343 -4.74 7.26 12.01
N VAL A 344 -3.51 7.74 11.80
CA VAL A 344 -2.29 6.90 11.75
C VAL A 344 -2.10 6.07 13.01
N THR A 345 -2.30 6.68 14.18
CA THR A 345 -2.10 5.99 15.46
C THR A 345 -3.10 4.86 15.63
N ILE A 346 -4.37 5.09 15.28
CA ILE A 346 -5.41 4.05 15.32
C ILE A 346 -5.08 2.92 14.33
N VAL A 347 -4.78 3.24 13.07
CA VAL A 347 -4.51 2.23 12.04
C VAL A 347 -3.29 1.38 12.41
N SER A 348 -2.19 1.99 12.83
CA SER A 348 -0.96 1.24 13.20
C SER A 348 -1.16 0.31 14.40
N ILE A 349 -1.92 0.74 15.42
CA ILE A 349 -2.26 -0.11 16.56
C ILE A 349 -3.18 -1.25 16.13
N LEU A 350 -4.23 -0.96 15.35
CA LEU A 350 -5.17 -1.97 14.89
C LEU A 350 -4.50 -3.00 13.98
N ASP A 351 -3.63 -2.59 13.06
CA ASP A 351 -2.86 -3.49 12.21
C ASP A 351 -2.05 -4.48 13.06
N THR A 352 -1.29 -3.96 14.04
CA THR A 352 -0.50 -4.79 14.96
C THR A 352 -1.37 -5.75 15.76
N CYS A 353 -2.41 -5.24 16.42
CA CYS A 353 -3.31 -6.04 17.23
C CYS A 353 -4.03 -7.10 16.38
N THR A 354 -4.36 -6.79 15.14
CA THR A 354 -5.02 -7.73 14.23
C THR A 354 -4.07 -8.85 13.81
N SER A 355 -2.82 -8.51 13.45
CA SER A 355 -1.81 -9.51 13.12
C SER A 355 -1.53 -10.47 14.29
N LEU A 356 -1.35 -9.93 15.50
CA LEU A 356 -1.14 -10.73 16.71
C LEU A 356 -2.38 -11.58 17.09
N LEU A 357 -3.58 -11.01 16.93
CA LEU A 357 -4.82 -11.73 17.15
C LEU A 357 -4.98 -12.88 16.15
N ALA A 358 -4.74 -12.61 14.87
CA ALA A 358 -4.77 -13.62 13.82
C ALA A 358 -3.78 -14.74 14.13
N GLU A 359 -2.55 -14.43 14.54
CA GLU A 359 -1.57 -15.44 14.97
C GLU A 359 -2.07 -16.32 16.11
N LEU A 360 -2.61 -15.74 17.18
CA LEU A 360 -3.15 -16.54 18.28
C LEU A 360 -4.25 -17.51 17.80
N ILE A 361 -5.11 -17.07 16.89
CA ILE A 361 -6.13 -17.92 16.27
C ILE A 361 -5.48 -19.02 15.44
N VAL A 362 -4.55 -18.67 14.55
CA VAL A 362 -3.82 -19.61 13.67
C VAL A 362 -3.13 -20.67 14.51
N PHE A 363 -2.29 -20.26 15.45
CA PHE A 363 -1.51 -21.17 16.28
C PHE A 363 -2.40 -21.99 17.21
N GLY A 364 -3.54 -21.47 17.68
CA GLY A 364 -4.53 -22.26 18.40
C GLY A 364 -5.13 -23.37 17.52
N VAL A 365 -5.53 -23.05 16.30
CA VAL A 365 -6.10 -24.00 15.33
C VAL A 365 -5.06 -25.02 14.85
N VAL A 366 -3.84 -24.59 14.54
CA VAL A 366 -2.72 -25.45 14.15
C VAL A 366 -2.29 -26.34 15.32
N GLY A 367 -2.27 -25.82 16.55
CA GLY A 367 -1.98 -26.62 17.75
C GLY A 367 -2.99 -27.74 17.97
N HIS A 368 -4.26 -27.46 17.69
CA HIS A 368 -5.30 -28.49 17.65
C HIS A 368 -5.05 -29.52 16.54
N LEU A 369 -4.71 -29.08 15.33
CA LEU A 369 -4.38 -29.97 14.22
C LEU A 369 -3.20 -30.89 14.56
N ALA A 370 -2.10 -30.34 15.11
CA ALA A 370 -0.94 -31.12 15.54
C ALA A 370 -1.32 -32.16 16.62
N HIS A 371 -2.18 -31.78 17.57
CA HIS A 371 -2.69 -32.69 18.60
C HIS A 371 -3.55 -33.80 18.00
N ALA A 372 -4.46 -33.46 17.07
CA ALA A 372 -5.34 -34.42 16.42
C ALA A 372 -4.59 -35.40 15.50
N LEU A 373 -3.46 -34.98 14.93
CA LEU A 373 -2.60 -35.81 14.08
C LEU A 373 -1.49 -36.55 14.85
N ASN A 374 -1.41 -36.35 16.17
CA ASN A 374 -0.29 -36.82 17.01
C ASN A 374 1.09 -36.44 16.45
N ALA A 375 1.20 -35.24 15.87
CA ALA A 375 2.43 -34.74 15.29
C ALA A 375 3.40 -34.29 16.39
N PRO A 376 4.70 -34.66 16.32
CA PRO A 376 5.70 -34.27 17.32
C PRO A 376 6.02 -32.76 17.27
N ASP A 377 5.95 -32.15 16.08
CA ASP A 377 6.31 -30.75 15.84
C ASP A 377 5.19 -30.01 15.10
N ILE A 378 4.88 -28.79 15.56
CA ILE A 378 3.85 -27.92 14.96
C ILE A 378 4.26 -27.45 13.56
N ASP A 379 5.55 -27.20 13.32
CA ASP A 379 6.03 -26.71 12.02
C ASP A 379 5.77 -27.68 10.87
N LYS A 380 5.67 -28.99 11.16
CA LYS A 380 5.46 -30.03 10.14
C LYS A 380 4.03 -30.10 9.63
N VAL A 381 3.07 -29.55 10.36
CA VAL A 381 1.64 -29.57 9.98
C VAL A 381 1.19 -28.27 9.29
N VAL A 382 2.08 -27.28 9.16
CA VAL A 382 1.78 -26.00 8.53
C VAL A 382 2.27 -25.99 7.09
N ARG A 383 1.39 -25.61 6.16
CA ARG A 383 1.77 -25.28 4.78
C ARG A 383 1.97 -23.77 4.62
N GLY A 384 2.97 -23.39 3.84
CA GLY A 384 3.35 -21.99 3.66
C GLY A 384 2.46 -21.20 2.72
N GLY A 385 2.53 -19.87 2.83
CA GLY A 385 1.85 -18.95 1.93
C GLY A 385 0.32 -19.17 1.88
N PRO A 386 -0.30 -19.21 0.68
CA PRO A 386 -1.71 -19.53 0.51
C PRO A 386 -2.10 -20.89 1.13
N GLY A 387 -1.18 -21.84 1.24
CA GLY A 387 -1.41 -23.15 1.84
C GLY A 387 -1.84 -23.08 3.30
N LEU A 388 -1.46 -22.05 4.05
CA LEU A 388 -1.95 -21.90 5.43
C LEU A 388 -3.48 -21.74 5.43
N ALA A 389 -4.01 -20.86 4.57
CA ALA A 389 -5.43 -20.55 4.51
C ALA A 389 -6.28 -21.55 3.72
N PHE A 390 -5.73 -22.17 2.67
CA PHE A 390 -6.49 -23.05 1.79
C PHE A 390 -6.23 -24.54 2.01
N ILE A 391 -5.21 -24.91 2.80
CA ILE A 391 -4.92 -26.29 3.19
C ILE A 391 -5.05 -26.45 4.70
N THR A 392 -4.20 -25.76 5.47
CA THR A 392 -4.06 -26.01 6.92
C THR A 392 -5.33 -25.66 7.70
N TYR A 393 -5.95 -24.51 7.39
CA TYR A 393 -7.22 -24.11 8.00
C TYR A 393 -8.38 -25.05 7.65
N PRO A 394 -8.64 -25.36 6.36
CA PRO A 394 -9.65 -26.34 5.96
C PRO A 394 -9.46 -27.71 6.62
N ASP A 395 -8.22 -28.18 6.70
CA ASP A 395 -7.87 -29.45 7.34
C ASP A 395 -8.23 -29.44 8.84
N ALA A 396 -7.89 -28.35 9.53
CA ALA A 396 -8.23 -28.20 10.94
C ALA A 396 -9.75 -28.03 11.18
N ILE A 397 -10.44 -27.26 10.33
CA ILE A 397 -11.89 -27.06 10.43
C ILE A 397 -12.65 -28.36 10.18
N ALA A 398 -12.20 -29.19 9.23
CA ALA A 398 -12.81 -30.49 8.95
C ALA A 398 -12.78 -31.44 10.17
N LYS A 399 -11.83 -31.25 11.10
CA LYS A 399 -11.73 -32.02 12.36
C LYS A 399 -12.64 -31.49 13.47
N PHE A 400 -13.33 -30.37 13.27
CA PHE A 400 -14.22 -29.83 14.30
C PHE A 400 -15.47 -30.70 14.44
N LYS A 401 -15.68 -31.27 15.63
CA LYS A 401 -16.87 -32.05 15.96
C LYS A 401 -18.17 -31.22 16.02
N PHE A 402 -18.05 -29.90 16.19
CA PHE A 402 -19.20 -28.99 16.30
C PHE A 402 -19.26 -28.07 15.06
N TRP A 403 -20.26 -28.30 14.21
CA TRP A 403 -20.63 -27.48 13.05
C TRP A 403 -19.45 -26.95 12.21
N PRO A 404 -18.63 -27.85 11.61
CA PRO A 404 -17.46 -27.44 10.83
C PRO A 404 -17.82 -26.53 9.63
N GLN A 405 -19.00 -26.72 9.02
CA GLN A 405 -19.50 -25.89 7.92
C GLN A 405 -19.68 -24.43 8.32
N PHE A 406 -20.22 -24.16 9.52
CA PHE A 406 -20.38 -22.78 10.02
C PHE A 406 -19.03 -22.07 10.11
N PHE A 407 -18.02 -22.73 10.69
CA PHE A 407 -16.68 -22.16 10.83
C PHE A 407 -16.00 -21.97 9.48
N ALA A 408 -16.18 -22.91 8.54
CA ALA A 408 -15.69 -22.76 7.16
C ALA A 408 -16.32 -21.57 6.45
N ILE A 409 -17.65 -21.42 6.51
CA ILE A 409 -18.38 -20.29 5.91
C ILE A 409 -17.90 -18.98 6.52
N ALA A 410 -17.83 -18.89 7.86
CA ALA A 410 -17.40 -17.68 8.55
C ALA A 410 -15.96 -17.31 8.17
N PHE A 411 -15.03 -18.28 8.17
CA PHE A 411 -13.63 -18.08 7.82
C PHE A 411 -13.45 -17.59 6.37
N PHE A 412 -14.04 -18.29 5.39
CA PHE A 412 -13.88 -17.90 3.98
C PHE A 412 -14.63 -16.62 3.63
N LEU A 413 -15.76 -16.32 4.29
CA LEU A 413 -16.44 -15.04 4.13
C LEU A 413 -15.59 -13.90 4.72
N MET A 414 -14.97 -14.09 5.88
CA MET A 414 -14.03 -13.13 6.45
C MET A 414 -12.84 -12.88 5.52
N LEU A 415 -12.20 -13.93 5.01
CA LEU A 415 -11.10 -13.80 4.05
C LEU A 415 -11.56 -13.04 2.79
N PHE A 416 -12.75 -13.34 2.27
CA PHE A 416 -13.28 -12.63 1.11
C PHE A 416 -13.48 -11.13 1.39
N VAL A 417 -14.03 -10.77 2.55
CA VAL A 417 -14.28 -9.38 2.96
C VAL A 417 -12.96 -8.61 3.17
N LEU A 418 -11.98 -9.21 3.85
CA LEU A 418 -10.63 -8.65 3.98
C LEU A 418 -9.99 -8.44 2.61
N GLY A 419 -10.14 -9.42 1.72
CA GLY A 419 -9.64 -9.34 0.35
C GLY A 419 -10.25 -8.18 -0.44
N ILE A 420 -11.58 -8.02 -0.37
CA ILE A 420 -12.29 -6.90 -1.02
C ILE A 420 -11.82 -5.55 -0.46
N GLY A 421 -11.62 -5.45 0.86
CA GLY A 421 -11.14 -4.23 1.52
C GLY A 421 -9.87 -3.66 0.89
N SER A 422 -8.81 -4.47 0.83
CA SER A 422 -7.53 -4.06 0.25
C SER A 422 -7.62 -3.80 -1.25
N ASN A 423 -8.33 -4.65 -2.00
CA ASN A 423 -8.47 -4.49 -3.45
C ASN A 423 -9.26 -3.25 -3.86
N VAL A 424 -10.29 -2.86 -3.10
CA VAL A 424 -11.03 -1.62 -3.32
C VAL A 424 -10.12 -0.40 -3.18
N GLY A 425 -9.15 -0.42 -2.26
CA GLY A 425 -8.16 0.65 -2.14
C GLY A 425 -7.22 0.74 -3.33
N MET A 426 -6.65 -0.39 -3.75
CA MET A 426 -5.80 -0.43 -4.96
C MET A 426 -6.54 0.03 -6.22
N ALA A 427 -7.78 -0.44 -6.41
CA ALA A 427 -8.62 -0.04 -7.53
C ALA A 427 -9.04 1.43 -7.46
N THR A 428 -9.25 1.98 -6.26
CA THR A 428 -9.48 3.42 -6.06
C THR A 428 -8.28 4.21 -6.52
N THR A 429 -7.06 3.81 -6.17
CA THR A 429 -5.82 4.49 -6.58
C THR A 429 -5.72 4.60 -8.10
N ILE A 430 -5.95 3.51 -8.82
CA ILE A 430 -5.92 3.50 -10.29
C ILE A 430 -7.05 4.37 -10.85
N MET A 431 -8.28 4.23 -10.32
CA MET A 431 -9.42 5.05 -10.73
C MET A 431 -9.10 6.53 -10.62
N THR A 432 -8.48 6.94 -9.51
CA THR A 432 -8.17 8.32 -9.24
C THR A 432 -7.11 8.85 -10.19
N VAL A 433 -6.04 8.10 -10.47
CA VAL A 433 -5.04 8.52 -11.47
C VAL A 433 -5.69 8.76 -12.84
N VAL A 434 -6.58 7.88 -13.27
CA VAL A 434 -7.31 8.02 -14.54
C VAL A 434 -8.21 9.26 -14.52
N ARG A 435 -8.94 9.50 -13.42
CA ARG A 435 -9.86 10.64 -13.29
C ARG A 435 -9.14 11.98 -13.11
N ASP A 436 -7.97 11.99 -12.47
CA ASP A 436 -7.14 13.19 -12.33
C ASP A 436 -6.62 13.62 -13.72
N ARG A 437 -6.28 12.66 -14.59
CA ARG A 437 -5.88 12.95 -15.98
C ARG A 437 -7.06 13.25 -16.91
N PHE A 438 -8.19 12.57 -16.72
CA PHE A 438 -9.39 12.69 -17.55
C PHE A 438 -10.64 12.99 -16.70
N PRO A 439 -10.80 14.25 -16.22
CA PRO A 439 -11.85 14.61 -15.26
C PRO A 439 -13.29 14.45 -15.78
N HIS A 440 -13.47 14.42 -17.10
CA HIS A 440 -14.77 14.24 -17.75
C HIS A 440 -15.32 12.81 -17.63
N LEU A 441 -14.48 11.84 -17.27
CA LEU A 441 -14.89 10.44 -17.10
C LEU A 441 -15.66 10.25 -15.78
N ARG A 442 -16.85 9.67 -15.89
CA ARG A 442 -17.67 9.30 -14.74
C ARG A 442 -17.08 8.10 -14.00
N ALA A 443 -17.12 8.11 -12.67
CA ALA A 443 -16.53 7.08 -11.81
C ALA A 443 -16.97 5.65 -12.19
N TRP A 444 -18.25 5.41 -12.42
CA TRP A 444 -18.76 4.07 -12.79
C TRP A 444 -18.18 3.53 -14.09
N ARG A 445 -17.90 4.38 -15.09
CA ARG A 445 -17.29 3.96 -16.36
C ARG A 445 -15.86 3.51 -16.14
N VAL A 446 -15.12 4.28 -15.33
CA VAL A 446 -13.73 3.95 -14.97
C VAL A 446 -13.70 2.68 -14.12
N ALA A 447 -14.62 2.51 -13.17
CA ALA A 447 -14.75 1.31 -12.35
C ALA A 447 -14.96 0.06 -13.22
N LEU A 448 -15.88 0.14 -14.20
CA LEU A 448 -16.17 -0.94 -15.12
C LEU A 448 -14.95 -1.30 -15.98
N VAL A 449 -14.24 -0.30 -16.51
CA VAL A 449 -13.03 -0.53 -17.32
C VAL A 449 -11.94 -1.19 -16.48
N ILE A 450 -11.71 -0.73 -15.25
CA ILE A 450 -10.75 -1.34 -14.32
C ILE A 450 -11.14 -2.79 -14.04
N ALA A 451 -12.43 -3.06 -13.78
CA ALA A 451 -12.91 -4.40 -13.51
C ALA A 451 -12.76 -5.34 -14.73
N VAL A 452 -13.06 -4.87 -15.95
CA VAL A 452 -12.92 -5.67 -17.17
C VAL A 452 -11.44 -5.97 -17.47
N ILE A 453 -10.56 -4.98 -17.38
CA ILE A 453 -9.12 -5.18 -17.59
C ILE A 453 -8.55 -6.09 -16.50
N GLY A 454 -8.88 -5.82 -15.24
CA GLY A 454 -8.43 -6.60 -14.09
C GLY A 454 -8.91 -8.04 -14.13
N TYR A 455 -10.16 -8.29 -14.54
CA TYR A 455 -10.70 -9.62 -14.78
C TYR A 455 -9.93 -10.33 -15.89
N SER A 456 -9.71 -9.65 -17.02
CA SER A 456 -9.02 -10.23 -18.18
C SER A 456 -7.58 -10.66 -17.86
N VAL A 457 -6.84 -9.81 -17.13
CA VAL A 457 -5.49 -10.15 -16.65
C VAL A 457 -5.55 -11.24 -15.57
N GLY A 458 -6.55 -11.18 -14.68
CA GLY A 458 -6.73 -12.13 -13.59
C GLY A 458 -6.92 -13.58 -14.04
N ILE A 459 -7.47 -13.82 -15.23
CA ILE A 459 -7.65 -15.16 -15.82
C ILE A 459 -6.30 -15.90 -15.96
N ILE A 460 -5.19 -15.20 -16.14
CA ILE A 460 -3.86 -15.84 -16.24
C ILE A 460 -3.52 -16.61 -14.96
N TYR A 461 -3.92 -16.10 -13.79
CA TYR A 461 -3.65 -16.72 -12.49
C TYR A 461 -4.63 -17.86 -12.15
N THR A 462 -5.65 -18.11 -12.97
CA THR A 462 -6.59 -19.24 -12.79
C THR A 462 -6.21 -20.46 -13.62
N THR A 463 -5.03 -20.44 -14.23
CA THR A 463 -4.42 -21.57 -14.93
C THR A 463 -3.70 -22.51 -13.95
N PRO A 464 -3.43 -23.77 -14.33
CA PRO A 464 -2.59 -24.70 -13.56
C PRO A 464 -1.25 -24.11 -13.10
N GLY A 465 -0.56 -23.36 -13.97
CA GLY A 465 0.68 -22.65 -13.62
C GLY A 465 0.48 -21.29 -12.96
N GLY A 466 -0.76 -20.96 -12.55
CA GLY A 466 -1.15 -19.63 -12.08
C GLY A 466 -0.46 -19.20 -10.79
N GLN A 467 -0.24 -20.12 -9.84
CA GLN A 467 0.45 -19.82 -8.58
C GLN A 467 1.94 -19.49 -8.80
N TYR A 468 2.62 -20.24 -9.68
CA TYR A 468 3.99 -19.93 -10.09
C TYR A 468 4.10 -18.50 -10.63
N LEU A 469 3.18 -18.09 -11.51
CA LEU A 469 3.16 -16.75 -12.08
C LEU A 469 2.81 -15.68 -11.06
N LEU A 470 1.88 -15.97 -10.14
CA LEU A 470 1.47 -15.05 -9.08
C LEU A 470 2.67 -14.65 -8.21
N ASP A 471 3.36 -15.63 -7.63
CA ASP A 471 4.49 -15.37 -6.75
C ASP A 471 5.68 -14.78 -7.51
N PHE A 472 5.88 -15.21 -8.76
CA PHE A 472 6.92 -14.66 -9.63
C PHE A 472 6.69 -13.16 -9.91
N LEU A 473 5.45 -12.77 -10.24
CA LEU A 473 5.10 -11.37 -10.49
C LEU A 473 5.02 -10.55 -9.20
N ASP A 474 4.64 -11.14 -8.08
CA ASP A 474 4.74 -10.48 -6.78
C ASP A 474 6.19 -10.11 -6.48
N PHE A 475 7.13 -11.03 -6.64
CA PHE A 475 8.53 -10.78 -6.37
C PHE A 475 9.11 -9.70 -7.31
N TYR A 476 9.07 -9.91 -8.63
CA TYR A 476 9.72 -9.03 -9.60
C TYR A 476 8.95 -7.74 -9.90
N GLY A 477 7.62 -7.76 -9.83
CA GLY A 477 6.76 -6.64 -10.25
C GLY A 477 6.22 -5.78 -9.11
N ALA A 478 6.13 -6.31 -7.89
CA ALA A 478 5.57 -5.61 -6.74
C ALA A 478 6.59 -5.44 -5.62
N SER A 479 6.93 -6.52 -4.91
CA SER A 479 7.79 -6.52 -3.72
C SER A 479 9.13 -5.82 -3.94
N PHE A 480 9.89 -6.24 -4.96
CA PHE A 480 11.22 -5.69 -5.19
C PHE A 480 11.17 -4.25 -5.74
N VAL A 481 10.21 -3.96 -6.62
CA VAL A 481 10.00 -2.60 -7.14
C VAL A 481 9.63 -1.64 -6.00
N ALA A 482 8.69 -2.02 -5.13
CA ALA A 482 8.25 -1.20 -4.00
C ALA A 482 9.40 -0.87 -3.05
N LEU A 483 10.31 -1.82 -2.77
CA LEU A 483 11.47 -1.57 -1.92
C LEU A 483 12.41 -0.50 -2.51
N VAL A 484 12.68 -0.55 -3.83
CA VAL A 484 13.49 0.47 -4.51
C VAL A 484 12.79 1.83 -4.47
N LEU A 485 11.50 1.87 -4.82
CA LEU A 485 10.72 3.10 -4.84
C LEU A 485 10.59 3.74 -3.46
N ALA A 486 10.47 2.95 -2.39
CA ALA A 486 10.42 3.42 -1.01
C ALA A 486 11.68 4.20 -0.59
N VAL A 487 12.86 3.73 -1.00
CA VAL A 487 14.12 4.45 -0.75
C VAL A 487 14.09 5.82 -1.42
N PHE A 488 13.69 5.89 -2.69
CA PHE A 488 13.61 7.15 -3.42
C PHE A 488 12.49 8.08 -2.92
N GLU A 489 11.36 7.54 -2.48
CA GLU A 489 10.28 8.29 -1.83
C GLU A 489 10.77 8.95 -0.55
N MET A 490 11.44 8.19 0.30
CA MET A 490 12.04 8.71 1.53
C MET A 490 13.11 9.77 1.25
N LEU A 491 14.00 9.55 0.28
CA LEU A 491 14.98 10.56 -0.14
C LEU A 491 14.30 11.83 -0.68
N THR A 492 13.21 11.66 -1.43
CA THR A 492 12.44 12.77 -2.00
C THR A 492 11.87 13.65 -0.89
N PHE A 493 11.16 13.08 0.06
CA PHE A 493 10.48 13.88 1.06
C PHE A 493 11.40 14.31 2.21
N ALA A 494 12.33 13.46 2.64
CA ALA A 494 13.24 13.78 3.73
C ALA A 494 14.31 14.81 3.35
N TRP A 495 14.86 14.73 2.13
CA TRP A 495 16.06 15.49 1.75
C TRP A 495 15.87 16.43 0.55
N ILE A 496 15.11 16.04 -0.48
CA ILE A 496 14.85 16.91 -1.64
C ILE A 496 13.82 17.99 -1.28
N TYR A 497 12.66 17.56 -0.79
CA TYR A 497 11.62 18.46 -0.31
C TYR A 497 11.96 19.03 1.08
N GLY A 498 12.40 18.17 1.99
CA GLY A 498 12.96 18.53 3.29
C GLY A 498 12.00 18.30 4.46
N VAL A 499 12.48 17.59 5.50
CA VAL A 499 11.78 17.38 6.78
C VAL A 499 11.32 18.71 7.40
N GLY A 500 12.13 19.77 7.31
CA GLY A 500 11.79 21.07 7.88
C GLY A 500 10.58 21.71 7.20
N ARG A 501 10.42 21.52 5.88
CA ARG A 501 9.20 21.95 5.18
C ARG A 501 8.00 21.11 5.60
N ILE A 502 8.15 19.80 5.67
CA ILE A 502 7.08 18.88 6.13
C ILE A 502 6.60 19.29 7.53
N CYS A 503 7.50 19.60 8.46
CA CYS A 503 7.13 20.05 9.80
C CYS A 503 6.30 21.33 9.78
N ARG A 504 6.64 22.29 8.92
CA ARG A 504 5.87 23.52 8.72
C ARG A 504 4.52 23.27 8.05
N ASP A 505 4.48 22.37 7.08
CA ASP A 505 3.24 21.97 6.40
C ASP A 505 2.27 21.33 7.40
N ILE A 506 2.78 20.49 8.33
CA ILE A 506 2.01 19.91 9.44
C ILE A 506 1.49 20.99 10.39
N GLU A 507 2.35 21.94 10.79
CA GLU A 507 1.96 23.03 11.70
C GLU A 507 0.90 23.94 11.06
N PHE A 508 1.03 24.22 9.76
CA PHE A 508 0.05 24.98 9.00
C PHE A 508 -1.28 24.22 8.82
N MET A 509 -1.22 22.90 8.60
CA MET A 509 -2.38 22.07 8.32
C MET A 509 -3.18 21.68 9.57
N LEU A 510 -2.48 21.34 10.65
CA LEU A 510 -3.07 20.75 11.87
C LEU A 510 -2.87 21.61 13.11
N GLY A 511 -2.01 22.63 13.09
CA GLY A 511 -1.64 23.39 14.28
C GLY A 511 -0.81 22.59 15.30
N ILE A 512 -0.21 21.47 14.88
CA ILE A 512 0.54 20.56 15.76
C ILE A 512 2.03 20.69 15.47
N LYS A 513 2.85 20.83 16.53
CA LYS A 513 4.31 20.77 16.41
C LYS A 513 4.78 19.32 16.26
N THR A 514 5.65 19.09 15.28
CA THR A 514 6.17 17.75 14.99
C THR A 514 7.23 17.34 16.01
N GLY A 515 7.00 16.25 16.74
CA GLY A 515 7.93 15.72 17.72
C GLY A 515 9.22 15.15 17.13
N LEU A 516 10.28 15.07 17.93
CA LEU A 516 11.61 14.64 17.50
C LEU A 516 11.64 13.23 16.90
N TYR A 517 10.81 12.31 17.41
CA TYR A 517 10.68 10.95 16.90
C TYR A 517 10.41 10.91 15.39
N TRP A 518 9.44 11.67 14.89
CA TRP A 518 9.10 11.71 13.46
C TRP A 518 10.23 12.31 12.63
N ARG A 519 10.82 13.40 13.13
CA ARG A 519 11.92 14.11 12.45
C ARG A 519 13.14 13.21 12.27
N LEU A 520 13.51 12.46 13.30
CA LEU A 520 14.61 11.50 13.25
C LEU A 520 14.28 10.30 12.36
N CYS A 521 13.04 9.79 12.41
CA CYS A 521 12.61 8.69 11.55
C CYS A 521 12.70 9.07 10.08
N TRP A 522 12.04 10.17 9.68
CA TRP A 522 12.05 10.62 8.29
C TRP A 522 13.43 11.05 7.82
N GLY A 523 14.17 11.79 8.64
CA GLY A 523 15.48 12.33 8.26
C GLY A 523 16.55 11.25 8.10
N PHE A 524 16.63 10.31 9.04
CA PHE A 524 17.79 9.42 9.16
C PHE A 524 17.44 7.95 9.31
N ILE A 525 16.59 7.56 10.26
CA ILE A 525 16.41 6.16 10.63
C ILE A 525 15.76 5.38 9.49
N THR A 526 14.61 5.84 9.00
CA THR A 526 13.85 5.15 7.95
C THR A 526 14.63 5.08 6.63
N PRO A 527 15.20 6.17 6.07
CA PRO A 527 15.99 6.09 4.84
C PRO A 527 17.22 5.17 4.98
N THR A 528 17.91 5.20 6.12
CA THR A 528 19.11 4.38 6.35
C THR A 528 18.75 2.91 6.44
N MET A 529 17.71 2.56 7.22
CA MET A 529 17.26 1.17 7.34
C MET A 529 16.84 0.61 5.97
N LEU A 530 15.98 1.33 5.23
CA LEU A 530 15.53 0.88 3.91
C LEU A 530 16.69 0.71 2.92
N THR A 531 17.65 1.65 2.92
CA THR A 531 18.84 1.56 2.07
C THR A 531 19.70 0.36 2.45
N ALA A 532 19.94 0.12 3.74
CA ALA A 532 20.72 -1.02 4.21
C ALA A 532 20.07 -2.36 3.82
N ILE A 533 18.74 -2.46 3.95
CA ILE A 533 17.98 -3.65 3.56
C ILE A 533 18.03 -3.87 2.05
N LEU A 534 17.89 -2.81 1.25
CA LEU A 534 18.00 -2.90 -0.20
C LEU A 534 19.40 -3.35 -0.64
N VAL A 535 20.46 -2.76 -0.06
CA VAL A 535 21.85 -3.15 -0.35
C VAL A 535 22.09 -4.61 0.05
N TYR A 536 21.61 -5.03 1.22
CA TYR A 536 21.71 -6.41 1.67
C TYR A 536 20.98 -7.38 0.73
N HIS A 537 19.75 -7.04 0.32
CA HIS A 537 18.96 -7.84 -0.60
C HIS A 537 19.67 -8.01 -1.95
N ILE A 538 20.25 -6.95 -2.50
CA ILE A 538 21.03 -6.99 -3.74
C ILE A 538 22.30 -7.84 -3.54
N ALA A 539 23.03 -7.65 -2.45
CA ALA A 539 24.29 -8.35 -2.18
C ALA A 539 24.10 -9.85 -1.93
N THR A 540 22.96 -10.26 -1.39
CA THR A 540 22.63 -11.66 -1.08
C THR A 540 21.58 -12.25 -2.01
N TYR A 541 21.33 -11.59 -3.14
CA TYR A 541 20.31 -11.99 -4.11
C TYR A 541 20.54 -13.43 -4.57
N LYS A 542 19.47 -14.23 -4.47
CA LYS A 542 19.40 -15.56 -5.07
C LYS A 542 18.24 -15.56 -6.07
N PRO A 543 18.37 -16.26 -7.21
CA PRO A 543 17.27 -16.41 -8.14
C PRO A 543 16.02 -16.90 -7.44
N PHE A 544 14.89 -16.25 -7.72
CA PHE A 544 13.60 -16.63 -7.16
C PHE A 544 13.26 -18.07 -7.56
N THR A 545 12.72 -18.86 -6.63
CA THR A 545 12.28 -20.25 -6.83
C THR A 545 10.92 -20.42 -6.17
N PHE A 546 10.09 -21.31 -6.71
CA PHE A 546 8.76 -21.60 -6.17
C PHE A 546 8.69 -23.08 -5.80
N ASN A 547 8.45 -23.43 -4.54
CA ASN A 547 8.40 -24.82 -4.06
C ASN A 547 9.59 -25.70 -4.53
N GLY A 548 10.80 -25.12 -4.61
CA GLY A 548 12.01 -25.81 -5.08
C GLY A 548 12.15 -25.89 -6.60
N TYR A 549 11.14 -25.48 -7.37
CA TYR A 549 11.23 -25.33 -8.83
C TYR A 549 12.10 -24.13 -9.21
N VAL A 550 13.04 -24.38 -10.13
CA VAL A 550 13.93 -23.38 -10.70
C VAL A 550 13.38 -22.97 -12.06
N PHE A 551 13.16 -21.67 -12.26
CA PHE A 551 12.63 -21.16 -13.51
C PHE A 551 13.67 -21.23 -14.64
N THR A 552 13.20 -21.29 -15.88
CA THR A 552 14.08 -21.24 -17.06
C THR A 552 14.73 -19.86 -17.20
N SER A 553 15.88 -19.78 -17.88
CA SER A 553 16.58 -18.51 -18.10
C SER A 553 15.72 -17.46 -18.83
N GLY A 554 14.82 -17.90 -19.73
CA GLY A 554 13.86 -17.02 -20.40
C GLY A 554 12.85 -16.39 -19.43
N MET A 555 12.35 -17.16 -18.47
CA MET A 555 11.48 -16.64 -17.41
C MET A 555 12.21 -15.66 -16.51
N TYR A 556 13.46 -15.94 -16.12
CA TYR A 556 14.25 -14.97 -15.35
C TYR A 556 14.50 -13.66 -16.13
N ALA A 557 14.79 -13.74 -17.42
CA ALA A 557 14.91 -12.56 -18.27
C ALA A 557 13.60 -11.75 -18.31
N PHE A 558 12.46 -12.42 -18.43
CA PHE A 558 11.14 -11.79 -18.34
C PHE A 558 10.91 -11.10 -16.98
N GLY A 559 11.26 -11.75 -15.88
CA GLY A 559 11.16 -11.16 -14.53
C GLY A 559 11.98 -9.88 -14.39
N TRP A 560 13.21 -9.87 -14.90
CA TRP A 560 14.03 -8.66 -14.91
C TRP A 560 13.46 -7.56 -15.82
N CYS A 561 12.81 -7.91 -16.93
CA CYS A 561 12.08 -6.93 -17.74
C CYS A 561 10.89 -6.32 -16.99
N VAL A 562 10.11 -7.14 -16.29
CA VAL A 562 8.99 -6.70 -15.43
C VAL A 562 9.51 -5.73 -14.35
N PHE A 563 10.56 -6.12 -13.64
CA PHE A 563 11.21 -5.25 -12.65
C PHE A 563 11.72 -3.94 -13.25
N ALA A 564 12.37 -4.00 -14.42
CA ALA A 564 12.89 -2.83 -15.11
C ALA A 564 11.77 -1.86 -15.51
N VAL A 565 10.60 -2.34 -15.94
CA VAL A 565 9.44 -1.47 -16.25
C VAL A 565 9.02 -0.63 -15.04
N GLY A 566 9.04 -1.21 -13.84
CA GLY A 566 8.71 -0.52 -12.59
C GLY A 566 9.77 0.51 -12.19
N VAL A 567 11.05 0.11 -12.17
CA VAL A 567 12.14 0.97 -11.66
C VAL A 567 12.59 2.03 -12.66
N LEU A 568 12.60 1.73 -13.97
CA LEU A 568 13.01 2.69 -15.01
C LEU A 568 12.07 3.89 -15.13
N GLN A 569 10.86 3.85 -14.54
CA GLN A 569 10.01 5.04 -14.43
C GLN A 569 10.78 6.20 -13.76
N LEU A 570 11.64 5.92 -12.77
CA LEU A 570 12.45 6.95 -12.11
C LEU A 570 13.33 7.75 -13.09
N PRO A 571 14.33 7.14 -13.76
CA PRO A 571 15.18 7.88 -14.69
C PRO A 571 14.42 8.41 -15.91
N CYS A 572 13.46 7.67 -16.46
CA CYS A 572 12.72 8.10 -17.65
C CYS A 572 11.93 9.40 -17.39
N TRP A 573 11.20 9.48 -16.28
CA TRP A 573 10.45 10.69 -15.93
C TRP A 573 11.34 11.83 -15.45
N ALA A 574 12.48 11.53 -14.82
CA ALA A 574 13.48 12.54 -14.48
C ALA A 574 14.06 13.21 -15.74
N VAL A 575 14.45 12.42 -16.75
CA VAL A 575 14.94 12.93 -18.04
C VAL A 575 13.85 13.74 -18.73
N TYR A 576 12.62 13.23 -18.81
CA TYR A 576 11.50 13.97 -19.40
C TYR A 576 11.25 15.31 -18.68
N ALA A 577 11.30 15.34 -17.34
CA ALA A 577 11.12 16.55 -16.57
C ALA A 577 12.21 17.60 -16.89
N VAL A 578 13.48 17.19 -16.98
CA VAL A 578 14.61 18.07 -17.32
C VAL A 578 14.49 18.60 -18.75
N LEU A 579 14.15 17.75 -19.72
CA LEU A 579 14.00 18.15 -21.13
C LEU A 579 12.86 19.16 -21.34
N LYS A 580 11.82 19.11 -20.49
CA LYS A 580 10.67 20.02 -20.57
C LYS A 580 10.95 21.40 -19.97
N ARG A 581 12.01 21.57 -19.17
CA ARG A 581 12.36 22.86 -18.56
C ARG A 581 12.94 23.82 -19.58
N LYS A 582 12.43 25.05 -19.58
CA LYS A 582 12.84 26.13 -20.50
C LYS A 582 14.01 26.97 -20.01
N GLU A 583 14.62 26.63 -18.87
CA GLU A 583 15.72 27.41 -18.33
C GLU A 583 16.95 27.39 -19.28
N PRO A 584 17.74 28.48 -19.35
CA PRO A 584 18.81 28.58 -20.35
C PRO A 584 20.00 27.65 -20.06
N SER A 585 20.34 27.42 -18.79
CA SER A 585 21.48 26.57 -18.39
C SER A 585 21.04 25.17 -17.98
N TRP A 586 21.78 24.15 -18.43
CA TRP A 586 21.57 22.75 -18.03
C TRP A 586 21.60 22.53 -16.51
N LYS A 587 22.51 23.21 -15.81
CA LYS A 587 22.62 23.12 -14.35
C LYS A 587 21.34 23.63 -13.68
N ASN A 588 20.81 24.76 -14.16
CA ASN A 588 19.60 25.35 -13.60
C ASN A 588 18.38 24.48 -13.95
N ARG A 589 18.29 23.95 -15.19
CA ARG A 589 17.24 22.98 -15.59
C ARG A 589 17.16 21.81 -14.62
N ILE A 590 18.28 21.17 -14.33
CA ILE A 590 18.34 20.04 -13.39
C ILE A 590 17.90 20.49 -11.99
N LEU A 591 18.49 21.56 -11.48
CA LEU A 591 18.18 22.05 -10.12
C LEU A 591 16.70 22.44 -9.94
N SER A 592 16.07 23.01 -10.98
CA SER A 592 14.66 23.39 -10.99
C SER A 592 13.71 22.18 -10.90
N CYS A 593 14.15 21.00 -11.33
CA CYS A 593 13.38 19.76 -11.24
C CYS A 593 13.40 19.13 -9.85
N PHE A 594 14.30 19.56 -8.97
CA PHE A 594 14.37 19.13 -7.56
C PHE A 594 13.79 20.17 -6.60
N ARG A 595 13.03 21.15 -7.12
CA ARG A 595 12.33 22.16 -6.35
C ARG A 595 10.82 22.05 -6.55
N PRO A 596 10.01 22.42 -5.53
CA PRO A 596 8.56 22.48 -5.68
C PRO A 596 8.16 23.42 -6.82
N LEU A 597 7.13 23.03 -7.58
CA LEU A 597 6.53 23.90 -8.58
C LEU A 597 5.84 25.10 -7.92
N HIS A 598 5.68 26.21 -8.66
CA HIS A 598 5.04 27.42 -8.14
C HIS A 598 3.62 27.20 -7.64
N HIS A 599 2.88 26.26 -8.24
CA HIS A 599 1.53 25.91 -7.81
C HIS A 599 1.50 24.85 -6.72
N TRP A 600 2.65 24.40 -6.18
CA TRP A 600 2.69 23.42 -5.09
C TRP A 600 2.12 24.02 -3.80
N GLY A 601 1.19 23.30 -3.18
CA GLY A 601 0.51 23.74 -1.96
C GLY A 601 -0.91 23.20 -1.89
N PRO A 602 -1.72 23.73 -0.95
CA PRO A 602 -3.12 23.38 -0.79
C PRO A 602 -3.95 23.61 -2.06
N GLU A 603 -5.01 22.83 -2.24
CA GLU A 603 -5.92 22.95 -3.39
C GLU A 603 -6.76 24.23 -3.38
N ASP A 604 -7.19 24.66 -2.19
CA ASP A 604 -8.00 25.87 -2.03
C ASP A 604 -7.16 27.14 -2.28
N PRO A 605 -7.57 28.03 -3.22
CA PRO A 605 -6.76 29.20 -3.59
C PRO A 605 -6.45 30.16 -2.44
N GLU A 606 -7.41 30.39 -1.54
CA GLU A 606 -7.21 31.30 -0.39
C GLU A 606 -6.22 30.72 0.60
N LEU A 607 -6.37 29.43 0.93
CA LEU A 607 -5.46 28.71 1.78
C LEU A 607 -4.06 28.60 1.18
N ASN A 608 -3.97 28.42 -0.14
CA ASN A 608 -2.71 28.37 -0.88
C ASN A 608 -1.97 29.72 -0.84
N ALA A 609 -2.69 30.84 -0.98
CA ALA A 609 -2.11 32.17 -0.82
C ALA A 609 -1.55 32.38 0.61
N LYS A 610 -2.31 31.99 1.65
CA LYS A 610 -1.85 32.03 3.05
C LYS A 610 -0.63 31.15 3.29
N TYR A 611 -0.59 29.98 2.65
CA TYR A 611 0.56 29.08 2.72
C TYR A 611 1.81 29.75 2.16
N HIS A 612 1.75 30.31 0.95
CA HIS A 612 2.90 30.99 0.35
C HIS A 612 3.34 32.23 1.12
N GLU A 613 2.41 32.97 1.73
CA GLU A 613 2.75 34.06 2.65
C GLU A 613 3.54 33.55 3.86
N SER A 614 3.14 32.41 4.44
CA SER A 614 3.85 31.81 5.57
C SER A 614 5.26 31.31 5.19
N VAL A 615 5.40 30.74 3.99
CA VAL A 615 6.70 30.34 3.42
C VAL A 615 7.59 31.56 3.19
N TYR A 616 7.05 32.64 2.61
CA TYR A 616 7.80 33.86 2.37
C TYR A 616 8.32 34.50 3.67
N LYS A 617 7.46 34.58 4.70
CA LYS A 617 7.86 35.07 6.03
C LYS A 617 8.98 34.22 6.62
N TYR A 618 8.88 32.90 6.50
CA TYR A 618 9.94 32.01 6.97
C TYR A 618 11.26 32.25 6.24
N ASP A 619 11.24 32.32 4.90
CA ASP A 619 12.45 32.49 4.09
C ASP A 619 13.18 33.80 4.41
N GLN A 620 12.49 34.84 4.91
CA GLN A 620 13.11 36.06 5.42
C GLN A 620 13.85 35.89 6.75
N THR A 621 13.44 34.94 7.59
CA THR A 621 14.11 34.65 8.89
C THR A 621 15.37 33.79 8.73
N VAL A 622 15.58 33.22 7.56
CA VAL A 622 16.63 32.26 7.26
C VAL A 622 17.93 33.00 6.90
N PRO A 623 19.03 32.89 7.67
CA PRO A 623 20.30 33.53 7.30
C PRO A 623 20.83 33.02 5.95
N VAL A 624 21.31 33.94 5.11
CA VAL A 624 21.91 33.68 3.80
C VAL A 624 23.32 33.09 3.97
N GLY A 625 23.71 32.13 3.13
CA GLY A 625 25.08 31.60 3.11
C GLY A 625 25.40 30.46 4.09
N ARG A 626 24.38 29.75 4.62
CA ARG A 626 24.61 28.60 5.52
C ARG A 626 25.47 27.52 4.87
N SER A 627 26.41 26.96 5.65
CA SER A 627 27.16 25.77 5.26
C SER A 627 26.23 24.58 5.01
N LEU A 628 26.66 23.61 4.20
CA LEU A 628 25.90 22.39 3.91
C LEU A 628 25.51 21.65 5.19
N LEU A 629 26.46 21.51 6.14
CA LEU A 629 26.20 20.88 7.43
C LEU A 629 25.09 21.59 8.20
N ARG A 630 25.11 22.93 8.22
CA ARG A 630 24.07 23.71 8.90
C ARG A 630 22.71 23.53 8.23
N LYS A 631 22.64 23.51 6.89
CA LYS A 631 21.40 23.18 6.18
C LYS A 631 20.85 21.79 6.49
N MET A 632 21.72 20.79 6.66
CA MET A 632 21.31 19.43 7.02
C MET A 632 20.76 19.36 8.44
N VAL A 633 21.44 20.01 9.39
CA VAL A 633 20.97 20.11 10.78
C VAL A 633 19.65 20.87 10.84
N ASP A 634 19.57 22.01 10.16
CA ASP A 634 18.36 22.84 10.15
C ASP A 634 17.18 22.11 9.52
N ASN A 635 17.39 21.28 8.49
CA ASN A 635 16.34 20.48 7.89
C ASN A 635 15.66 19.53 8.89
N VAL A 636 16.42 18.97 9.84
CA VAL A 636 15.88 17.95 10.77
C VAL A 636 15.59 18.51 12.16
N PHE A 637 16.25 19.57 12.61
CA PHE A 637 16.16 20.07 13.99
C PHE A 637 15.58 21.47 14.12
N GLN A 638 15.57 22.28 13.06
CA GLN A 638 15.00 23.64 13.04
C GLN A 638 13.61 23.65 12.38
#